data_AF-A0A9W9AHG9-F1
#
_entry.id   AF-A0A9W9AHG9-F1
#
_cell.length_a   1.000
_cell.length_b   1.000
_cell.length_c   1.000
_cell.angle_alpha   90.00
_cell.angle_beta   90.00
_cell.angle_gamma   90.00
#
_symmetry.space_group_name_H-M   'P 1'
#
loop_
_entity.id
_entity.type
_entity.pdbx_description
1 polymer ?
#
loop_
_entity_poly.entity_id
_entity_poly.type
_entity_poly.pdbx_seq_one_letter_code
_entity_poly.pdbx_strand_id
1 'polypeptide(L)'
;MKAVETYVSKIVAEPSAMKVLLLDSYTTPIVSLASTQSTLLSHQVYLTDRIDNQKRDRMPHMKCVCFLRGSDDSLDALQMELKEPKYGEYYLYFSNVLSKSIIERLAEADEYEVVREVQEYFADYAPLLPSLFSLNHIPSSSKPIYGTSPNTWSADALERSVQGITAVLLSLKKKPLIRYEKMSGMAKKLAAEIQHRIHSESTLFDFRPTQIPPLLLILDRRNDPVTPLLSQWTYQAMVHELIGIQNGRVDLSSVPDIRQELSEVTLTTSTDPFFQAHHLETFGDLGTSLKDYVQSYQSRSLAHSPSSINSISDMKRFIEDYPEFRKLSGNVSKHVALVGELSRLVSKHKLLEVGEVEQGLATSSGADYRDVQNVIKDSAVSSIHKLRIVILFALRYQKTQAANIANLINLLLTNGVSREDARLVYVFLNISGADQRQDDLFSTESLLAKGRSALKGLKGVENVYTQHTPHLSQTLENIFKGRLRDTSYPFLDNPGANASLQRPQDIIIFMIGGTTYEEAKTVAQINQQQTATSTTGGLASAGTRLLLGGTCVHNSTSYLEMVRTAAEHFPASVYEPPPESASNAPVLNLNLGGVNTTDDVKVKTRTGAFLTLLSAAIILSFTVMEFMDYRRIYTDTSLVVDRSRGEKLTVRLNVTFPRVPCYLLSLDVMDISGETQRDISHNVLKTRLEPSGKAIPGSRSADLRNDVDKYNDAKSPDYCGSCYGGLAPASGCCNTCEEVRTAYINKGWSFTNPDAIEQCKNEGWSDKLKEQANEGCNIAGRLRVNKVIGNIHLSPGKSFQSSARNIYELVPYLRDDGNKHDFSHTIHQLSFEGDDEYDFRKAKIGREMKARLGLEKNPLDDTLHRTSKAQYMFQYFLKVVSTQFRTIDGKTIHSHQYSVTQYERDLAEGGLGDTPQGVHLQHGVSGIPGAFFNFEISPILVVHTDTRQSFAHFVTSTCAIVGGVLTVASLLDSVLFATSRALKKQATGVKVM
;
A
#
# COMPACT_ATOMS: atom_id res chain seq x y z
N MET A 1 2.39 -22.36 -14.24
CA MET A 1 3.54 -21.83 -13.47
C MET A 1 4.62 -22.90 -13.30
N LYS A 2 4.49 -23.86 -12.36
CA LYS A 2 5.50 -24.91 -12.10
C LYS A 2 6.03 -25.67 -13.33
N ALA A 3 5.16 -25.99 -14.30
CA ALA A 3 5.58 -26.66 -15.53
C ALA A 3 6.61 -25.82 -16.33
N VAL A 4 6.33 -24.53 -16.50
CA VAL A 4 7.22 -23.59 -17.19
C VAL A 4 8.49 -23.33 -16.37
N GLU A 5 8.37 -23.17 -15.05
CA GLU A 5 9.54 -23.04 -14.14
C GLU A 5 10.49 -24.23 -14.28
N THR A 6 9.94 -25.45 -14.37
CA THR A 6 10.74 -26.67 -14.55
C THR A 6 11.45 -26.67 -15.89
N TYR A 7 10.78 -26.24 -16.96
CA TYR A 7 11.40 -26.10 -18.28
C TYR A 7 12.52 -25.07 -18.28
N VAL A 8 12.27 -23.86 -17.74
CA VAL A 8 13.29 -22.81 -17.63
C VAL A 8 14.49 -23.29 -16.81
N SER A 9 14.25 -23.97 -15.68
CA SER A 9 15.32 -24.53 -14.84
C SER A 9 16.16 -25.56 -15.59
N LYS A 10 15.55 -26.43 -16.39
CA LYS A 10 16.29 -27.39 -17.22
C LYS A 10 17.11 -26.71 -18.32
N ILE A 11 16.52 -25.76 -19.04
CA ILE A 11 17.17 -24.97 -20.09
C ILE A 11 18.45 -24.31 -19.57
N VAL A 12 18.42 -23.78 -18.34
CA VAL A 12 19.60 -23.12 -17.75
C VAL A 12 20.52 -24.06 -16.98
N ALA A 13 20.11 -25.30 -16.68
CA ALA A 13 20.92 -26.23 -15.88
C ALA A 13 21.95 -27.02 -16.71
N GLU A 14 21.68 -27.30 -17.99
CA GLU A 14 22.51 -28.19 -18.81
C GLU A 14 23.95 -27.68 -19.02
N PRO A 15 24.22 -26.41 -19.39
CA PRO A 15 25.60 -25.95 -19.54
C PRO A 15 26.17 -25.52 -18.17
N SER A 16 27.15 -26.25 -17.64
CA SER A 16 27.82 -25.93 -16.35
C SER A 16 28.95 -24.89 -16.48
N ALA A 17 28.67 -23.76 -17.11
CA ALA A 17 29.65 -22.68 -17.31
C ALA A 17 28.98 -21.28 -17.26
N MET A 18 29.75 -20.23 -17.47
CA MET A 18 29.21 -18.87 -17.60
C MET A 18 28.33 -18.77 -18.86
N LYS A 19 27.08 -18.37 -18.67
CA LYS A 19 26.05 -18.37 -19.72
C LYS A 19 25.49 -16.99 -20.02
N VAL A 20 25.13 -16.81 -21.29
CA VAL A 20 24.24 -15.75 -21.79
C VAL A 20 22.93 -16.40 -22.20
N LEU A 21 21.81 -15.88 -21.71
CA LEU A 21 20.47 -16.31 -22.12
C LEU A 21 19.95 -15.36 -23.19
N LEU A 22 19.75 -15.86 -24.41
CA LEU A 22 19.10 -15.14 -25.50
C LEU A 22 17.64 -15.53 -25.62
N LEU A 23 16.77 -14.53 -25.66
CA LEU A 23 15.32 -14.67 -25.79
C LEU A 23 14.81 -13.90 -27.01
N ASP A 24 13.58 -14.12 -27.41
CA ASP A 24 12.89 -13.27 -28.40
C ASP A 24 11.75 -12.48 -27.74
N SER A 25 11.01 -11.70 -28.53
CA SER A 25 9.86 -10.94 -28.04
C SER A 25 8.74 -11.80 -27.44
N TYR A 26 8.67 -13.08 -27.80
CA TYR A 26 7.62 -14.01 -27.40
C TYR A 26 7.99 -14.81 -26.15
N THR A 27 9.25 -15.26 -26.05
CA THR A 27 9.76 -16.04 -24.92
C THR A 27 10.21 -15.16 -23.76
N THR A 28 10.59 -13.89 -24.00
CA THR A 28 10.95 -12.95 -22.94
C THR A 28 9.84 -12.82 -21.87
N PRO A 29 8.57 -12.57 -22.22
CA PRO A 29 7.47 -12.56 -21.25
C PRO A 29 7.31 -13.88 -20.48
N ILE A 30 7.50 -15.02 -21.15
CA ILE A 30 7.30 -16.35 -20.57
C ILE A 30 8.33 -16.62 -19.48
N VAL A 31 9.61 -16.35 -19.78
CA VAL A 31 10.71 -16.50 -18.82
C VAL A 31 10.57 -15.48 -17.68
N SER A 32 10.21 -14.24 -17.99
CA SER A 32 10.03 -13.16 -16.99
C SER A 32 8.95 -13.48 -15.95
N LEU A 33 7.90 -14.19 -16.35
CA LEU A 33 6.82 -14.61 -15.45
C LEU A 33 7.16 -15.87 -14.64
N ALA A 34 8.08 -16.70 -15.15
CA ALA A 34 8.42 -17.98 -14.54
C ALA A 34 9.66 -17.90 -13.63
N SER A 35 10.65 -17.06 -13.93
CA SER A 35 11.92 -17.03 -13.22
C SER A 35 12.37 -15.61 -12.92
N THR A 36 13.03 -15.43 -11.78
CA THR A 36 13.62 -14.15 -11.39
C THR A 36 15.07 -14.05 -11.87
N GLN A 37 15.59 -12.84 -12.02
CA GLN A 37 17.01 -12.64 -12.35
C GLN A 37 17.94 -13.30 -11.31
N SER A 38 17.58 -13.29 -10.03
CA SER A 38 18.32 -13.99 -8.97
C SER A 38 18.37 -15.50 -9.19
N THR A 39 17.27 -16.10 -9.66
CA THR A 39 17.20 -17.53 -10.00
C THR A 39 18.01 -17.87 -11.25
N LEU A 40 18.02 -16.99 -12.25
CA LEU A 40 18.87 -17.17 -13.44
C LEU A 40 20.36 -17.07 -13.07
N LEU A 41 20.72 -16.09 -12.22
CA LEU A 41 22.08 -15.88 -11.76
C LEU A 41 22.60 -17.04 -10.91
N SER A 42 21.75 -17.66 -10.08
CA SER A 42 22.13 -18.86 -9.31
C SER A 42 22.46 -20.06 -10.21
N HIS A 43 21.97 -20.06 -11.44
CA HIS A 43 22.33 -21.02 -12.48
C HIS A 43 23.43 -20.47 -13.42
N GLN A 44 24.26 -19.51 -12.99
CA GLN A 44 25.39 -18.97 -13.78
C GLN A 44 24.98 -18.28 -15.11
N VAL A 45 23.73 -17.81 -15.21
CA VAL A 45 23.30 -16.93 -16.31
C VAL A 45 23.60 -15.49 -15.88
N TYR A 46 24.67 -14.92 -16.44
CA TYR A 46 25.14 -13.58 -16.07
C TYR A 46 24.52 -12.47 -16.92
N LEU A 47 24.20 -12.79 -18.17
CA LEU A 47 23.62 -11.84 -19.11
C LEU A 47 22.33 -12.42 -19.70
N THR A 48 21.34 -11.56 -19.84
CA THR A 48 20.08 -11.84 -20.54
C THR A 48 19.92 -10.77 -21.61
N ASP A 49 19.76 -11.16 -22.86
CA ASP A 49 19.56 -10.23 -23.96
C ASP A 49 18.56 -10.82 -24.96
N ARG A 50 18.17 -10.03 -25.95
CA ARG A 50 17.30 -10.49 -27.02
C ARG A 50 18.09 -10.84 -28.28
N ILE A 51 17.63 -11.86 -29.00
CA ILE A 51 18.26 -12.33 -30.26
C ILE A 51 18.24 -11.24 -31.35
N ASP A 52 17.19 -10.42 -31.38
CA ASP A 52 17.00 -9.32 -32.33
C ASP A 52 17.87 -8.08 -32.02
N ASN A 53 18.52 -8.03 -30.86
CA ASN A 53 19.51 -7.00 -30.57
C ASN A 53 20.80 -7.24 -31.36
N GLN A 54 20.99 -6.50 -32.45
CA GLN A 54 22.19 -6.61 -33.28
C GLN A 54 23.45 -6.02 -32.62
N LYS A 55 23.30 -5.17 -31.59
CA LYS A 55 24.42 -4.46 -30.92
C LYS A 55 25.09 -5.28 -29.80
N ARG A 56 24.82 -6.58 -29.73
CA ARG A 56 25.46 -7.50 -28.77
C ARG A 56 26.97 -7.59 -28.99
N ASP A 57 27.75 -7.49 -27.92
CA ASP A 57 29.21 -7.63 -27.92
C ASP A 57 29.64 -9.09 -28.18
N ARG A 58 30.81 -9.26 -28.79
CA ARG A 58 31.39 -10.60 -29.04
C ARG A 58 32.08 -11.11 -27.78
N MET A 59 31.61 -12.24 -27.25
CA MET A 59 32.09 -12.86 -26.01
C MET A 59 32.31 -14.37 -26.21
N PRO A 60 33.37 -14.80 -26.92
CA PRO A 60 33.57 -16.21 -27.28
C PRO A 60 33.80 -17.16 -26.10
N HIS A 61 34.16 -16.64 -24.93
CA HIS A 61 34.36 -17.42 -23.71
C HIS A 61 33.05 -17.79 -22.99
N MET A 62 31.92 -17.22 -23.42
CA MET A 62 30.60 -17.48 -22.86
C MET A 62 29.87 -18.54 -23.67
N LYS A 63 29.05 -19.35 -22.99
CA LYS A 63 28.08 -20.24 -23.64
C LYS A 63 26.76 -19.52 -23.84
N CYS A 64 26.12 -19.71 -24.98
CA CYS A 64 24.83 -19.12 -25.30
C CYS A 64 23.72 -20.15 -25.15
N VAL A 65 22.72 -19.81 -24.34
CA VAL A 65 21.46 -20.55 -24.22
C VAL A 65 20.40 -19.73 -24.93
N CYS A 66 19.89 -20.22 -26.06
CA CYS A 66 18.82 -19.58 -26.80
C CYS A 66 17.50 -20.24 -26.43
N PHE A 67 16.52 -19.50 -25.93
CA PHE A 67 15.15 -19.98 -25.82
C PHE A 67 14.22 -19.13 -26.67
N LEU A 68 13.81 -19.67 -27.81
CA LEU A 68 13.16 -18.94 -28.89
C LEU A 68 11.85 -19.61 -29.32
N ARG A 69 10.95 -18.83 -29.91
CA ARG A 69 9.81 -19.36 -30.65
C ARG A 69 10.25 -19.69 -32.08
N GLY A 70 9.68 -20.74 -32.67
CA GLY A 70 9.90 -21.11 -34.07
C GLY A 70 9.21 -20.18 -35.09
N SER A 71 9.19 -18.87 -34.84
CA SER A 71 8.69 -17.86 -35.78
C SER A 71 9.77 -17.43 -36.76
N ASP A 72 9.37 -17.04 -37.98
CA ASP A 72 10.30 -16.63 -39.04
C ASP A 72 11.26 -15.53 -38.57
N ASP A 73 10.77 -14.48 -37.90
CA ASP A 73 11.60 -13.40 -37.36
C ASP A 73 12.71 -13.90 -36.41
N SER A 74 12.37 -14.87 -35.54
CA SER A 74 13.32 -15.44 -34.56
C SER A 74 14.32 -16.37 -35.24
N LEU A 75 13.88 -17.12 -36.25
CA LEU A 75 14.73 -18.04 -37.03
C LEU A 75 15.70 -17.26 -37.92
N ASP A 76 15.25 -16.17 -38.52
CA ASP A 76 16.09 -15.26 -39.32
C ASP A 76 17.16 -14.61 -38.44
N ALA A 77 16.77 -14.12 -37.25
CA ALA A 77 17.72 -13.56 -36.28
C ALA A 77 18.74 -14.61 -35.82
N LEU A 78 18.30 -15.84 -35.57
CA LEU A 78 19.19 -16.94 -35.20
C LEU A 78 20.14 -17.32 -36.34
N GLN A 79 19.69 -17.32 -37.59
CA GLN A 79 20.58 -17.60 -38.74
C GLN A 79 21.65 -16.54 -38.91
N MET A 80 21.29 -15.26 -38.75
CA MET A 80 22.29 -14.19 -38.76
C MET A 80 23.30 -14.37 -37.62
N GLU A 81 22.84 -14.82 -36.44
CA GLU A 81 23.71 -15.11 -35.30
C GLU A 81 24.65 -16.29 -35.56
N LEU A 82 24.18 -17.39 -36.18
CA LEU A 82 25.01 -18.58 -36.45
C LEU A 82 26.02 -18.35 -37.57
N LYS A 83 25.70 -17.49 -38.54
CA LYS A 83 26.64 -17.07 -39.60
C LYS A 83 27.80 -16.24 -39.07
N GLU A 84 27.58 -15.48 -37.99
CA GLU A 84 28.61 -14.67 -37.33
C GLU A 84 28.55 -14.88 -35.81
N PRO A 85 29.01 -16.03 -35.30
CA PRO A 85 28.79 -16.42 -33.90
C PRO A 85 29.53 -15.49 -32.95
N LYS A 86 28.75 -14.88 -32.04
CA LYS A 86 29.24 -13.98 -31.00
C LYS A 86 29.74 -14.73 -29.76
N TYR A 87 29.28 -15.95 -29.56
CA TYR A 87 29.58 -16.80 -28.39
C TYR A 87 30.30 -18.08 -28.81
N GLY A 88 30.87 -18.80 -27.84
CA GLY A 88 31.70 -19.99 -28.14
C GLY A 88 30.90 -21.24 -28.46
N GLU A 89 29.73 -21.42 -27.83
CA GLU A 89 28.86 -22.59 -28.00
C GLU A 89 27.39 -22.16 -27.87
N TYR A 90 26.50 -22.81 -28.62
CA TYR A 90 25.07 -22.51 -28.63
C TYR A 90 24.24 -23.74 -28.26
N TYR A 91 23.29 -23.53 -27.34
CA TYR A 91 22.28 -24.48 -26.93
C TYR A 91 20.92 -23.91 -27.35
N LEU A 92 20.28 -24.54 -28.33
CA LEU A 92 19.07 -24.02 -28.97
C LEU A 92 17.84 -24.72 -28.42
N TYR A 93 16.99 -23.96 -27.73
CA TYR A 93 15.75 -24.43 -27.16
C TYR A 93 14.58 -23.73 -27.83
N PHE A 94 13.60 -24.50 -28.32
CA PHE A 94 12.44 -23.96 -29.00
C PHE A 94 11.15 -24.16 -28.20
N SER A 95 10.27 -23.15 -28.20
CA SER A 95 9.02 -23.17 -27.42
C SER A 95 7.97 -24.18 -27.94
N ASN A 96 8.11 -24.66 -29.18
CA ASN A 96 7.18 -25.56 -29.84
C ASN A 96 7.90 -26.49 -30.83
N VAL A 97 7.14 -27.38 -31.49
CA VAL A 97 7.65 -28.33 -32.48
C VAL A 97 8.28 -27.60 -33.66
N LEU A 98 9.46 -28.04 -34.10
CA LEU A 98 10.14 -27.58 -35.29
C LEU A 98 9.93 -28.51 -36.48
N SER A 99 9.81 -27.93 -37.67
CA SER A 99 9.81 -28.72 -38.91
C SER A 99 11.24 -29.12 -39.30
N LYS A 100 11.37 -30.28 -39.96
CA LYS A 100 12.68 -30.78 -40.43
C LYS A 100 13.39 -29.78 -41.35
N SER A 101 12.65 -29.09 -42.21
CA SER A 101 13.19 -28.04 -43.08
C SER A 101 13.81 -26.87 -42.31
N ILE A 102 13.25 -26.49 -41.16
CA ILE A 102 13.83 -25.45 -40.31
C ILE A 102 15.13 -25.94 -39.68
N ILE A 103 15.16 -27.20 -39.22
CA ILE A 103 16.38 -27.80 -38.64
C ILE A 103 17.50 -27.86 -39.68
N GLU A 104 17.20 -28.31 -40.91
CA GLU A 104 18.15 -28.34 -42.03
C GLU A 104 18.66 -26.94 -42.36
N ARG A 105 17.78 -25.94 -42.40
CA ARG A 105 18.13 -24.52 -42.64
C ARG A 105 19.03 -23.94 -41.55
N LEU A 106 18.84 -24.33 -40.29
CA LEU A 106 19.71 -23.91 -39.19
C LEU A 106 21.07 -24.63 -39.24
N ALA A 107 21.08 -25.91 -39.61
CA ALA A 107 22.30 -26.69 -39.78
C ALA A 107 23.18 -26.14 -40.92
N GLU A 108 22.58 -25.69 -42.02
CA GLU A 108 23.31 -25.03 -43.12
C GLU A 108 23.92 -23.69 -42.68
N ALA A 109 23.27 -22.97 -41.75
CA ALA A 109 23.76 -21.68 -41.26
C ALA A 109 24.87 -21.80 -40.21
N ASP A 110 25.04 -22.96 -39.56
CA ASP A 110 26.07 -23.21 -38.55
C ASP A 110 27.42 -23.64 -39.19
N GLU A 111 28.00 -22.77 -40.01
CA GLU A 111 29.28 -23.03 -40.69
C GLU A 111 30.46 -23.24 -39.73
N TYR A 112 30.33 -22.76 -38.49
CA TYR A 112 31.37 -22.84 -37.45
C TYR A 112 31.16 -24.00 -36.46
N GLU A 113 30.13 -24.84 -36.65
CA GLU A 113 29.80 -26.00 -35.82
C GLU A 113 29.71 -25.67 -34.32
N VAL A 114 29.14 -24.49 -34.01
CA VAL A 114 29.05 -23.98 -32.63
C VAL A 114 27.80 -24.49 -31.90
N VAL A 115 26.80 -25.00 -32.60
CA VAL A 115 25.59 -25.57 -32.00
C VAL A 115 25.91 -26.93 -31.38
N ARG A 116 25.66 -27.05 -30.08
CA ARG A 116 25.87 -28.29 -29.31
C ARG A 116 24.61 -29.11 -29.13
N GLU A 117 23.47 -28.45 -29.08
CA GLU A 117 22.22 -29.05 -28.66
C GLU A 117 21.03 -28.32 -29.26
N VAL A 118 20.04 -29.09 -29.70
CA VAL A 118 18.74 -28.58 -30.17
C VAL A 118 17.64 -29.38 -29.48
N GLN A 119 16.82 -28.71 -28.67
CA GLN A 119 15.72 -29.34 -27.94
C GLN A 119 14.43 -28.54 -28.03
N GLU A 120 13.30 -29.23 -27.90
CA GLU A 120 11.96 -28.63 -27.87
C GLU A 120 11.43 -28.62 -26.43
N TYR A 121 11.17 -27.43 -25.91
CA TYR A 121 10.59 -27.20 -24.59
C TYR A 121 9.24 -26.50 -24.75
N PHE A 122 8.16 -27.23 -24.50
CA PHE A 122 6.77 -26.79 -24.73
C PHE A 122 6.26 -25.73 -23.74
N ALA A 123 6.98 -24.62 -23.61
CA ALA A 123 6.66 -23.43 -22.84
C ALA A 123 6.28 -22.28 -23.79
N ASP A 124 5.21 -22.46 -24.56
CA ASP A 124 4.73 -21.47 -25.54
C ASP A 124 3.49 -20.68 -25.06
N TYR A 125 3.43 -20.42 -23.76
CA TYR A 125 2.34 -19.69 -23.11
C TYR A 125 2.83 -18.96 -21.85
N ALA A 126 2.19 -17.85 -21.52
CA ALA A 126 2.50 -17.02 -20.37
C ALA A 126 1.83 -17.59 -19.10
N PRO A 127 2.59 -18.04 -18.08
CA PRO A 127 2.02 -18.64 -16.87
C PRO A 127 1.65 -17.59 -15.82
N LEU A 128 0.55 -16.85 -16.02
CA LEU A 128 0.16 -15.71 -15.19
C LEU A 128 -0.17 -16.07 -13.72
N LEU A 129 -0.92 -17.14 -13.49
CA LEU A 129 -1.26 -17.66 -12.15
C LEU A 129 -1.15 -19.18 -12.13
N PRO A 130 -1.20 -19.83 -10.95
CA PRO A 130 -1.23 -21.30 -10.88
C PRO A 130 -2.36 -21.94 -11.70
N SER A 131 -3.51 -21.28 -11.79
CA SER A 131 -4.70 -21.74 -12.55
C SER A 131 -5.08 -20.82 -13.72
N LEU A 132 -4.19 -19.93 -14.17
CA LEU A 132 -4.41 -19.04 -15.32
C LEU A 132 -3.18 -19.02 -16.23
N PHE A 133 -3.39 -19.25 -17.53
CA PHE A 133 -2.39 -19.00 -18.57
C PHE A 133 -2.93 -18.08 -19.67
N SER A 134 -2.03 -17.48 -20.43
CA SER A 134 -2.38 -16.67 -21.60
C SER A 134 -1.46 -17.01 -22.77
N LEU A 135 -1.98 -16.92 -24.00
CA LEU A 135 -1.13 -17.03 -25.20
C LEU A 135 -0.44 -15.71 -25.57
N ASN A 136 -0.70 -14.63 -24.81
CA ASN A 136 -0.22 -13.27 -25.05
C ASN A 136 -0.53 -12.76 -26.47
N HIS A 137 -1.60 -13.27 -27.09
CA HIS A 137 -2.10 -12.78 -28.37
C HIS A 137 -3.16 -11.72 -28.10
N ILE A 138 -2.71 -10.49 -27.84
CA ILE A 138 -3.60 -9.33 -27.71
C ILE A 138 -4.06 -8.94 -29.14
N PRO A 139 -5.37 -8.97 -29.43
CA PRO A 139 -5.87 -8.60 -30.75
C PRO A 139 -5.57 -7.14 -31.07
N SER A 140 -5.09 -6.90 -32.28
CA SER A 140 -4.87 -5.56 -32.85
C SER A 140 -5.13 -5.62 -34.35
N SER A 141 -5.22 -4.47 -35.03
CA SER A 141 -5.39 -4.43 -36.49
C SER A 141 -4.29 -5.20 -37.24
N SER A 142 -3.07 -5.29 -36.69
CA SER A 142 -1.96 -6.07 -37.26
C SER A 142 -2.01 -7.58 -36.96
N LYS A 143 -2.73 -7.98 -35.91
CA LYS A 143 -2.80 -9.38 -35.43
C LYS A 143 -4.24 -9.73 -35.04
N PRO A 144 -5.20 -9.68 -35.98
CA PRO A 144 -6.61 -9.91 -35.68
C PRO A 144 -6.85 -11.36 -35.28
N ILE A 145 -7.81 -11.58 -34.36
CA ILE A 145 -8.26 -12.93 -34.00
C ILE A 145 -9.34 -13.44 -34.97
N TYR A 146 -10.22 -12.55 -35.41
CA TYR A 146 -11.29 -12.82 -36.36
C TYR A 146 -10.81 -12.61 -37.80
N GLY A 147 -11.38 -13.38 -38.73
CA GLY A 147 -11.27 -13.16 -40.16
C GLY A 147 -12.31 -12.15 -40.66
N THR A 148 -12.95 -12.41 -41.79
CA THR A 148 -13.96 -11.51 -42.41
C THR A 148 -15.34 -11.61 -41.78
N SER A 149 -15.55 -12.56 -40.86
CA SER A 149 -16.81 -12.74 -40.14
C SER A 149 -16.58 -13.10 -38.67
N PRO A 150 -17.58 -12.89 -37.79
CA PRO A 150 -17.49 -13.26 -36.38
C PRO A 150 -17.21 -14.75 -36.11
N ASN A 151 -17.50 -15.63 -37.07
CA ASN A 151 -17.38 -17.09 -36.92
C ASN A 151 -16.16 -17.68 -37.63
N THR A 152 -15.28 -16.85 -38.19
CA THR A 152 -14.09 -17.27 -38.94
C THR A 152 -12.84 -16.80 -38.23
N TRP A 153 -11.86 -17.70 -38.12
CA TRP A 153 -10.53 -17.36 -37.62
C TRP A 153 -9.71 -16.58 -38.65
N SER A 154 -8.83 -15.70 -38.17
CA SER A 154 -7.60 -15.38 -38.89
C SER A 154 -6.68 -16.60 -38.88
N ALA A 155 -6.01 -16.89 -40.00
CA ALA A 155 -5.16 -18.07 -40.15
C ALA A 155 -4.03 -18.13 -39.11
N ASP A 156 -3.32 -17.02 -38.94
CA ASP A 156 -2.19 -16.92 -37.99
C ASP A 156 -2.66 -17.06 -36.54
N ALA A 157 -3.84 -16.51 -36.21
CA ALA A 157 -4.42 -16.60 -34.88
C ALA A 157 -4.86 -18.04 -34.52
N LEU A 158 -5.40 -18.77 -35.50
CA LEU A 158 -5.77 -20.17 -35.33
C LEU A 158 -4.51 -21.02 -35.07
N GLU A 159 -3.50 -20.91 -35.93
CA GLU A 159 -2.26 -21.68 -35.79
C GLU A 159 -1.55 -21.35 -34.47
N ARG A 160 -1.48 -20.06 -34.10
CA ARG A 160 -0.96 -19.62 -32.79
C ARG A 160 -1.71 -20.27 -31.63
N SER A 161 -3.03 -20.36 -31.72
CA SER A 161 -3.88 -20.93 -30.66
C SER A 161 -3.69 -22.44 -30.55
N VAL A 162 -3.60 -23.14 -31.68
CA VAL A 162 -3.30 -24.59 -31.74
C VAL A 162 -1.94 -24.86 -31.11
N GLN A 163 -0.89 -24.13 -31.53
CA GLN A 163 0.47 -24.25 -30.99
C GLN A 163 0.50 -24.05 -29.47
N GLY A 164 -0.14 -22.98 -28.98
CA GLY A 164 -0.15 -22.64 -27.56
C GLY A 164 -0.88 -23.67 -26.71
N ILE A 165 -2.04 -24.15 -27.15
CA ILE A 165 -2.82 -25.17 -26.41
C ILE A 165 -2.10 -26.50 -26.43
N THR A 166 -1.55 -26.93 -27.58
CA THR A 166 -0.71 -28.13 -27.68
C THR A 166 0.47 -28.06 -26.70
N ALA A 167 1.15 -26.90 -26.62
CA ALA A 167 2.23 -26.70 -25.65
C ALA A 167 1.76 -26.84 -24.19
N VAL A 168 0.58 -26.29 -23.85
CA VAL A 168 -0.03 -26.49 -22.52
C VAL A 168 -0.28 -27.98 -22.26
N LEU A 169 -0.88 -28.70 -23.20
CA LEU A 169 -1.19 -30.13 -23.04
C LEU A 169 0.08 -30.98 -22.84
N LEU A 170 1.13 -30.72 -23.62
CA LEU A 170 2.43 -31.40 -23.51
C LEU A 170 3.12 -31.06 -22.18
N SER A 171 3.15 -29.78 -21.79
CA SER A 171 3.75 -29.34 -20.52
C SER A 171 3.09 -29.96 -19.28
N LEU A 172 1.78 -30.22 -19.34
CA LEU A 172 1.02 -30.86 -18.27
C LEU A 172 0.94 -32.38 -18.40
N LYS A 173 1.44 -32.94 -19.51
CA LYS A 173 1.34 -34.35 -19.88
C LYS A 173 -0.11 -34.86 -19.84
N LYS A 174 -1.00 -34.16 -20.56
CA LYS A 174 -2.44 -34.45 -20.60
C LYS A 174 -2.91 -34.67 -22.04
N LYS A 175 -3.59 -35.79 -22.27
CA LYS A 175 -4.31 -36.10 -23.52
C LYS A 175 -5.83 -36.00 -23.27
N PRO A 176 -6.49 -34.88 -23.65
CA PRO A 176 -7.86 -34.61 -23.23
C PRO A 176 -8.93 -35.14 -24.19
N LEU A 177 -10.13 -35.35 -23.66
CA LEU A 177 -11.37 -35.32 -24.44
C LEU A 177 -11.74 -33.85 -24.71
N ILE A 178 -12.16 -33.53 -25.93
CA ILE A 178 -12.44 -32.15 -26.33
C ILE A 178 -13.95 -31.92 -26.41
N ARG A 179 -14.44 -30.91 -25.69
CA ARG A 179 -15.78 -30.32 -25.84
C ARG A 179 -15.64 -28.86 -26.26
N TYR A 180 -16.61 -28.37 -27.01
CA TYR A 180 -16.62 -26.99 -27.49
C TYR A 180 -18.03 -26.39 -27.51
N GLU A 181 -18.15 -25.08 -27.47
CA GLU A 181 -19.43 -24.38 -27.65
C GLU A 181 -19.95 -24.52 -29.08
N LYS A 182 -21.14 -25.12 -29.25
CA LYS A 182 -21.69 -25.43 -30.58
C LYS A 182 -21.97 -24.19 -31.42
N MET A 183 -22.39 -23.09 -30.79
CA MET A 183 -22.64 -21.82 -31.49
C MET A 183 -21.39 -21.30 -32.21
N SER A 184 -20.19 -21.64 -31.72
CA SER A 184 -18.94 -21.09 -32.23
C SER A 184 -18.33 -21.99 -33.29
N GLY A 185 -18.42 -21.56 -34.55
CA GLY A 185 -17.66 -22.15 -35.66
C GLY A 185 -16.15 -22.12 -35.40
N MET A 186 -15.68 -21.06 -34.73
CA MET A 186 -14.29 -20.92 -34.30
C MET A 186 -13.88 -21.98 -33.29
N ALA A 187 -14.70 -22.23 -32.26
CA ALA A 187 -14.42 -23.25 -31.24
C ALA A 187 -14.37 -24.65 -31.85
N LYS A 188 -15.31 -24.98 -32.75
CA LYS A 188 -15.31 -26.25 -33.50
C LYS A 188 -14.04 -26.42 -34.34
N LYS A 189 -13.63 -25.38 -35.08
CA LYS A 189 -12.42 -25.43 -35.93
C LYS A 189 -11.17 -25.61 -35.08
N LEU A 190 -11.02 -24.86 -33.99
CA LEU A 190 -9.90 -24.99 -33.06
C LEU A 190 -9.85 -26.39 -32.43
N ALA A 191 -11.00 -26.92 -32.00
CA ALA A 191 -11.11 -28.28 -31.47
C ALA A 191 -10.60 -29.33 -32.47
N ALA A 192 -11.03 -29.24 -33.73
CA ALA A 192 -10.63 -30.14 -34.80
C ALA A 192 -9.12 -30.08 -35.10
N GLU A 193 -8.53 -28.88 -35.15
CA GLU A 193 -7.09 -28.72 -35.41
C GLU A 193 -6.22 -29.24 -34.25
N ILE A 194 -6.63 -28.99 -33.00
CA ILE A 194 -5.92 -29.54 -31.83
C ILE A 194 -5.96 -31.06 -31.85
N GLN A 195 -7.13 -31.63 -32.14
CA GLN A 195 -7.27 -33.07 -32.26
C GLN A 195 -6.41 -33.62 -33.39
N HIS A 196 -6.40 -32.98 -34.56
CA HIS A 196 -5.54 -33.37 -35.67
C HIS A 196 -4.06 -33.35 -35.24
N ARG A 197 -3.60 -32.30 -34.53
CA ARG A 197 -2.23 -32.20 -34.01
C ARG A 197 -1.88 -33.31 -33.00
N ILE A 198 -2.81 -33.67 -32.11
CA ILE A 198 -2.63 -34.77 -31.15
C ILE A 198 -2.46 -36.11 -31.89
N HIS A 199 -3.19 -36.31 -33.00
CA HIS A 199 -3.08 -37.53 -33.80
C HIS A 199 -1.81 -37.55 -34.67
N SER A 200 -1.41 -36.42 -35.25
CA SER A 200 -0.19 -36.34 -36.07
C SER A 200 1.06 -36.56 -35.22
N GLU A 201 1.09 -36.01 -34.00
CA GLU A 201 2.20 -36.13 -33.04
C GLU A 201 1.92 -37.17 -31.95
N SER A 202 1.39 -38.35 -32.33
CA SER A 202 0.89 -39.34 -31.36
C SER A 202 1.96 -39.82 -30.37
N THR A 203 3.22 -39.83 -30.76
CA THR A 203 4.37 -40.22 -29.92
C THR A 203 4.61 -39.23 -28.78
N LEU A 204 4.46 -37.92 -29.02
CA LEU A 204 4.58 -36.89 -27.99
C LEU A 204 3.46 -36.96 -26.95
N PHE A 205 2.31 -37.51 -27.34
CA PHE A 205 1.12 -37.68 -26.49
C PHE A 205 0.95 -39.09 -25.90
N ASP A 206 1.99 -39.94 -25.99
CA ASP A 206 2.00 -41.27 -25.37
C ASP A 206 2.25 -41.18 -23.85
N PHE A 207 1.21 -40.71 -23.15
CA PHE A 207 1.22 -40.59 -21.69
C PHE A 207 0.55 -41.79 -21.05
N ARG A 208 0.93 -42.09 -19.81
CA ARG A 208 0.22 -43.09 -18.99
C ARG A 208 -1.29 -42.75 -18.94
N PRO A 209 -2.19 -43.66 -19.35
CA PRO A 209 -3.62 -43.41 -19.33
C PRO A 209 -4.10 -43.10 -17.90
N THR A 210 -4.93 -42.08 -17.76
CA THR A 210 -5.62 -41.76 -16.50
C THR A 210 -6.93 -42.55 -16.41
N GLN A 211 -7.39 -42.86 -15.18
CA GLN A 211 -8.66 -43.56 -14.97
C GLN A 211 -9.86 -42.80 -15.57
N ILE A 212 -9.82 -41.47 -15.45
CA ILE A 212 -10.76 -40.55 -16.08
C ILE A 212 -9.94 -39.63 -16.99
N PRO A 213 -10.25 -39.54 -18.29
CA PRO A 213 -9.51 -38.66 -19.19
C PRO A 213 -9.73 -37.18 -18.81
N PRO A 214 -8.70 -36.32 -18.96
CA PRO A 214 -8.86 -34.89 -18.77
C PRO A 214 -9.85 -34.30 -19.80
N LEU A 215 -10.52 -33.21 -19.46
CA LEU A 215 -11.45 -32.50 -20.36
C LEU A 215 -10.80 -31.20 -20.83
N LEU A 216 -10.76 -30.96 -22.14
CA LEU A 216 -10.51 -29.65 -22.73
C LEU A 216 -11.84 -29.05 -23.18
N LEU A 217 -12.23 -27.93 -22.57
CA LEU A 217 -13.43 -27.17 -22.90
C LEU A 217 -13.07 -25.89 -23.63
N ILE A 218 -13.51 -25.75 -24.88
CA ILE A 218 -13.28 -24.57 -25.71
C ILE A 218 -14.53 -23.70 -25.72
N LEU A 219 -14.38 -22.47 -25.23
CA LEU A 219 -15.44 -21.46 -25.12
C LEU A 219 -15.12 -20.26 -26.03
N ASP A 220 -16.14 -19.49 -26.37
CA ASP A 220 -16.04 -18.28 -27.19
C ASP A 220 -16.53 -17.07 -26.40
N ARG A 221 -15.72 -16.01 -26.39
CA ARG A 221 -16.01 -14.82 -25.61
C ARG A 221 -17.36 -14.19 -25.97
N ARG A 222 -17.82 -14.36 -27.22
CA ARG A 222 -19.12 -13.84 -27.69
C ARG A 222 -20.32 -14.39 -26.94
N ASN A 223 -20.20 -15.56 -26.28
CA ASN A 223 -21.29 -16.12 -25.48
C ASN A 223 -21.50 -15.35 -24.17
N ASP A 224 -20.46 -14.70 -23.63
CA ASP A 224 -20.55 -13.82 -22.45
C ASP A 224 -19.75 -12.53 -22.68
N PRO A 225 -20.37 -11.52 -23.33
CA PRO A 225 -19.78 -10.21 -23.51
C PRO A 225 -19.89 -9.31 -22.27
N VAL A 226 -20.62 -9.72 -21.22
CA VAL A 226 -20.91 -8.87 -20.05
C VAL A 226 -19.73 -8.87 -19.09
N THR A 227 -19.20 -10.03 -18.72
CA THR A 227 -18.08 -10.15 -17.78
C THR A 227 -16.91 -9.19 -18.05
N PRO A 228 -16.36 -9.08 -19.29
CA PRO A 228 -15.26 -8.16 -19.58
C PRO A 228 -15.64 -6.67 -19.55
N LEU A 229 -16.92 -6.31 -19.63
CA LEU A 229 -17.39 -4.92 -19.64
C LEU A 229 -17.64 -4.33 -18.25
N LEU A 230 -17.71 -5.17 -17.22
CA LEU A 230 -18.02 -4.74 -15.85
C LEU A 230 -16.79 -4.18 -15.13
N SER A 231 -17.03 -3.16 -14.31
CA SER A 231 -16.01 -2.65 -13.38
C SER A 231 -15.68 -3.72 -12.35
N GLN A 232 -14.39 -3.87 -12.09
CA GLN A 232 -13.87 -4.93 -11.24
C GLN A 232 -13.48 -4.38 -9.87
N TRP A 233 -13.85 -5.11 -8.81
CA TRP A 233 -13.67 -4.67 -7.41
C TRP A 233 -12.79 -5.60 -6.57
N THR A 234 -12.18 -6.60 -7.19
CA THR A 234 -11.16 -7.43 -6.54
C THR A 234 -9.77 -6.94 -6.89
N TYR A 235 -8.82 -7.09 -5.98
CA TYR A 235 -7.54 -6.38 -6.07
C TYR A 235 -6.83 -6.56 -7.43
N GLN A 236 -6.59 -7.80 -7.87
CA GLN A 236 -5.93 -8.05 -9.15
C GLN A 236 -6.75 -7.57 -10.36
N ALA A 237 -8.05 -7.85 -10.37
CA ALA A 237 -8.92 -7.49 -11.48
C ALA A 237 -9.07 -5.97 -11.61
N MET A 238 -9.15 -5.27 -10.49
CA MET A 238 -9.26 -3.82 -10.41
C MET A 238 -7.97 -3.11 -10.86
N VAL A 239 -6.79 -3.63 -10.49
CA VAL A 239 -5.51 -3.12 -11.02
C VAL A 239 -5.46 -3.26 -12.54
N HIS A 240 -5.83 -4.43 -13.07
CA HIS A 240 -5.83 -4.64 -14.52
C HIS A 240 -6.86 -3.78 -15.26
N GLU A 241 -8.02 -3.53 -14.63
CA GLU A 241 -9.10 -2.71 -15.18
C GLU A 241 -8.74 -1.23 -15.26
N LEU A 242 -8.13 -0.67 -14.20
CA LEU A 242 -7.90 0.77 -14.08
C LEU A 242 -6.50 1.22 -14.51
N ILE A 243 -5.48 0.39 -14.32
CA ILE A 243 -4.08 0.72 -14.59
C ILE A 243 -3.51 -0.17 -15.70
N GLY A 244 -3.88 -1.46 -15.69
CA GLY A 244 -3.37 -2.46 -16.62
C GLY A 244 -2.24 -3.28 -16.00
N ILE A 245 -2.29 -4.59 -16.25
CA ILE A 245 -1.22 -5.53 -15.90
C ILE A 245 -0.73 -6.14 -17.19
N GLN A 246 0.55 -5.93 -17.53
CA GLN A 246 1.18 -6.47 -18.72
C GLN A 246 2.35 -7.34 -18.30
N ASN A 247 2.26 -8.65 -18.53
CA ASN A 247 3.31 -9.62 -18.18
C ASN A 247 3.78 -9.50 -16.72
N GLY A 248 2.83 -9.34 -15.78
CA GLY A 248 3.13 -9.20 -14.36
C GLY A 248 3.70 -7.83 -13.95
N ARG A 249 3.70 -6.84 -14.85
CA ARG A 249 4.16 -5.47 -14.59
C ARG A 249 3.03 -4.46 -14.71
N VAL A 250 3.15 -3.39 -13.94
CA VAL A 250 2.22 -2.26 -13.88
C VAL A 250 3.02 -0.99 -14.06
N ASP A 251 2.60 -0.17 -15.02
CA ASP A 251 3.18 1.16 -15.26
C ASP A 251 2.41 2.22 -14.46
N LEU A 252 3.12 2.89 -13.56
CA LEU A 252 2.62 3.98 -12.74
C LEU A 252 3.25 5.33 -13.14
N SER A 253 3.99 5.41 -14.25
CA SER A 253 4.65 6.65 -14.72
C SER A 253 3.68 7.82 -14.92
N SER A 254 2.41 7.54 -15.23
CA SER A 254 1.34 8.54 -15.40
C SER A 254 0.69 9.01 -14.09
N VAL A 255 1.05 8.39 -12.96
CA VAL A 255 0.49 8.70 -11.64
C VAL A 255 1.12 10.00 -11.09
N PRO A 256 0.30 10.97 -10.62
CA PRO A 256 0.82 12.20 -10.04
C PRO A 256 1.71 11.94 -8.82
N ASP A 257 2.83 12.65 -8.74
CA ASP A 257 3.79 12.57 -7.63
C ASP A 257 4.35 11.16 -7.37
N ILE A 258 4.37 10.30 -8.40
CA ILE A 258 4.99 8.98 -8.31
C ILE A 258 6.51 9.09 -8.26
N ARG A 259 7.14 8.28 -7.42
CA ARG A 259 8.60 8.18 -7.39
C ARG A 259 9.09 7.40 -8.61
N GLN A 260 10.23 7.81 -9.16
CA GLN A 260 10.83 7.14 -10.32
C GLN A 260 11.08 5.65 -10.08
N GLU A 261 11.44 5.25 -8.85
CA GLU A 261 11.63 3.84 -8.46
C GLU A 261 10.33 3.00 -8.44
N LEU A 262 9.17 3.65 -8.38
CA LEU A 262 7.85 3.03 -8.45
C LEU A 262 7.16 3.28 -9.79
N SER A 263 7.86 3.84 -10.77
CA SER A 263 7.30 4.08 -12.12
C SER A 263 6.91 2.78 -12.81
N GLU A 264 7.65 1.70 -12.57
CA GLU A 264 7.29 0.36 -13.00
C GLU A 264 7.33 -0.60 -11.81
N VAL A 265 6.26 -1.38 -11.65
CA VAL A 265 6.05 -2.23 -10.48
C VAL A 265 5.70 -3.66 -10.92
N THR A 266 6.31 -4.66 -10.28
CA THR A 266 5.99 -6.08 -10.51
C THR A 266 4.92 -6.61 -9.55
N LEU A 267 3.89 -7.26 -10.10
CA LEU A 267 2.80 -7.95 -9.39
C LEU A 267 2.73 -9.43 -9.80
N THR A 268 3.31 -10.29 -8.96
CA THR A 268 3.44 -11.73 -9.21
C THR A 268 3.22 -12.51 -7.91
N THR A 269 2.33 -13.51 -7.92
CA THR A 269 1.98 -14.27 -6.71
C THR A 269 3.09 -15.18 -6.18
N SER A 270 4.14 -15.44 -6.97
CA SER A 270 5.26 -16.30 -6.58
C SER A 270 6.31 -15.58 -5.73
N THR A 271 6.51 -14.29 -5.97
CA THR A 271 7.56 -13.48 -5.32
C THR A 271 7.02 -12.46 -4.33
N ASP A 272 5.70 -12.23 -4.33
CA ASP A 272 5.03 -11.24 -3.50
C ASP A 272 4.01 -11.92 -2.55
N PRO A 273 4.38 -12.12 -1.28
CA PRO A 273 3.50 -12.76 -0.30
C PRO A 273 2.22 -11.97 -0.01
N PHE A 274 2.27 -10.63 -0.05
CA PHE A 274 1.08 -9.81 0.21
C PHE A 274 0.10 -9.94 -0.95
N PHE A 275 0.60 -9.80 -2.19
CA PHE A 275 -0.25 -10.02 -3.36
C PHE A 275 -0.79 -11.44 -3.39
N GLN A 276 0.03 -12.46 -3.10
CA GLN A 276 -0.43 -13.86 -3.06
C GLN A 276 -1.60 -14.06 -2.09
N ALA A 277 -1.55 -13.46 -0.90
CA ALA A 277 -2.61 -13.57 0.10
C ALA A 277 -3.88 -12.79 -0.28
N HIS A 278 -3.73 -11.58 -0.85
CA HIS A 278 -4.82 -10.61 -0.95
C HIS A 278 -5.29 -10.30 -2.39
N HIS A 279 -4.71 -10.90 -3.43
CA HIS A 279 -5.07 -10.59 -4.84
C HIS A 279 -6.54 -10.84 -5.22
N LEU A 280 -7.25 -11.71 -4.48
CA LEU A 280 -8.67 -12.02 -4.69
C LEU A 280 -9.61 -11.26 -3.73
N GLU A 281 -9.07 -10.47 -2.79
CA GLU A 281 -9.88 -9.72 -1.83
C GLU A 281 -10.61 -8.56 -2.51
N THR A 282 -11.76 -8.19 -1.93
CA THR A 282 -12.52 -7.02 -2.39
C THR A 282 -11.79 -5.74 -2.02
N PHE A 283 -12.06 -4.65 -2.72
CA PHE A 283 -11.43 -3.35 -2.46
C PHE A 283 -11.68 -2.84 -1.03
N GLY A 284 -12.82 -3.18 -0.41
CA GLY A 284 -13.12 -2.85 0.98
C GLY A 284 -12.25 -3.63 1.97
N ASP A 285 -12.14 -4.96 1.79
CA ASP A 285 -11.33 -5.83 2.64
C ASP A 285 -9.83 -5.49 2.49
N LEU A 286 -9.39 -5.24 1.25
CA LEU A 286 -8.02 -4.89 0.90
C LEU A 286 -7.52 -3.65 1.67
N GLY A 287 -8.37 -2.64 1.87
CA GLY A 287 -8.02 -1.45 2.65
C GLY A 287 -7.68 -1.78 4.11
N THR A 288 -8.39 -2.76 4.70
CA THR A 288 -8.14 -3.25 6.05
C THR A 288 -6.89 -4.12 6.09
N SER A 289 -6.76 -5.08 5.16
CA SER A 289 -5.57 -5.94 5.04
C SER A 289 -4.29 -5.13 4.84
N LEU A 290 -4.35 -4.05 4.05
CA LEU A 290 -3.22 -3.14 3.83
C LEU A 290 -2.89 -2.35 5.10
N LYS A 291 -3.89 -1.87 5.82
CA LYS A 291 -3.69 -1.20 7.12
C LYS A 291 -2.98 -2.13 8.10
N ASP A 292 -3.43 -3.36 8.22
CA ASP A 292 -2.82 -4.38 9.09
C ASP A 292 -1.40 -4.72 8.62
N TYR A 293 -1.18 -4.78 7.31
CA TYR A 293 0.15 -4.99 6.73
C TYR A 293 1.10 -3.86 7.13
N VAL A 294 0.71 -2.59 6.97
CA VAL A 294 1.53 -1.45 7.38
C VAL A 294 1.78 -1.45 8.90
N GLN A 295 0.76 -1.75 9.72
CA GLN A 295 0.89 -1.83 11.19
C GLN A 295 1.81 -2.98 11.65
N SER A 296 1.75 -4.13 10.98
CA SER A 296 2.62 -5.28 11.28
C SER A 296 4.09 -4.98 11.00
N TYR A 297 4.39 -4.15 10.00
CA TYR A 297 5.75 -3.69 9.72
C TYR A 297 6.17 -2.55 10.65
N GLN A 298 5.24 -1.66 11.01
CA GLN A 298 5.48 -0.61 12.00
C GLN A 298 5.90 -1.19 13.35
N SER A 299 5.29 -2.29 13.78
CA SER A 299 5.65 -2.98 15.04
C SER A 299 6.95 -3.78 14.98
N ARG A 300 7.39 -4.22 13.79
CA ARG A 300 8.67 -4.95 13.60
C ARG A 300 9.88 -4.03 13.43
N SER A 301 9.65 -2.82 12.92
CA SER A 301 10.67 -1.77 12.87
C SER A 301 10.77 -1.11 14.24
N LEU A 302 11.97 -0.74 14.71
CA LEU A 302 12.20 -0.07 15.99
C LEU A 302 11.55 1.33 16.11
N ALA A 303 10.71 1.73 15.13
CA ALA A 303 9.93 2.96 15.10
C ALA A 303 8.75 2.91 16.10
N HIS A 304 9.05 3.18 17.37
CA HIS A 304 8.06 3.21 18.45
C HIS A 304 7.29 4.54 18.47
N SER A 305 6.38 4.76 17.51
CA SER A 305 5.15 5.49 17.85
C SER A 305 3.97 5.12 16.93
N PRO A 306 2.77 4.86 17.49
CA PRO A 306 1.58 4.54 16.72
C PRO A 306 0.94 5.86 16.24
N SER A 307 1.28 6.33 15.03
CA SER A 307 0.30 7.12 14.30
C SER A 307 -0.91 6.23 14.06
N SER A 308 -2.11 6.63 14.47
CA SER A 308 -3.33 5.89 14.15
C SER A 308 -3.54 5.94 12.64
N ILE A 309 -3.04 4.92 11.94
CA ILE A 309 -3.25 4.77 10.50
C ILE A 309 -4.72 4.42 10.31
N ASN A 310 -5.52 5.41 9.88
CA ASN A 310 -6.96 5.24 9.68
C ASN A 310 -7.35 5.33 8.19
N SER A 311 -6.51 5.94 7.36
CA SER A 311 -6.74 6.09 5.93
C SER A 311 -5.55 5.66 5.07
N ILE A 312 -5.80 5.40 3.78
CA ILE A 312 -4.78 5.11 2.77
C ILE A 312 -3.85 6.31 2.57
N SER A 313 -4.38 7.53 2.67
CA SER A 313 -3.56 8.75 2.68
C SER A 313 -2.58 8.80 3.86
N ASP A 314 -3.00 8.36 5.06
CA ASP A 314 -2.13 8.30 6.23
C ASP A 314 -1.01 7.26 6.04
N MET A 315 -1.32 6.12 5.41
CA MET A 315 -0.32 5.10 5.05
C MET A 315 0.70 5.63 4.04
N LYS A 316 0.24 6.30 2.98
CA LYS A 316 1.13 6.89 1.96
C LYS A 316 2.07 7.91 2.61
N ARG A 317 1.51 8.80 3.43
CA ARG A 317 2.26 9.81 4.18
C ARG A 317 3.24 9.18 5.16
N PHE A 318 2.86 8.12 5.87
CA PHE A 318 3.77 7.39 6.77
C PHE A 318 5.01 6.86 6.03
N ILE A 319 4.84 6.25 4.86
CA ILE A 319 5.98 5.74 4.07
C ILE A 319 6.84 6.88 3.52
N GLU A 320 6.23 8.02 3.20
CA GLU A 320 6.95 9.23 2.79
C GLU A 320 7.74 9.85 3.95
N ASP A 321 7.19 9.87 5.15
CA ASP A 321 7.79 10.50 6.33
C ASP A 321 8.96 9.69 6.92
N TYR A 322 9.04 8.37 6.65
CA TYR A 322 10.10 7.47 7.14
C TYR A 322 10.93 6.80 6.02
N PRO A 323 11.98 7.46 5.49
CA PRO A 323 12.80 6.91 4.40
C PRO A 323 13.57 5.63 4.72
N GLU A 324 13.94 5.39 5.98
CA GLU A 324 14.63 4.14 6.37
C GLU A 324 13.72 2.91 6.26
N PHE A 325 12.40 3.10 6.43
CA PHE A 325 11.39 2.08 6.17
C PHE A 325 11.37 1.66 4.69
N ARG A 326 11.75 2.57 3.78
CA ARG A 326 11.86 2.31 2.32
C ARG A 326 12.96 1.30 2.00
N LYS A 327 14.08 1.34 2.74
CA LYS A 327 15.18 0.39 2.58
C LYS A 327 14.84 -1.00 3.14
N LEU A 328 13.98 -1.07 4.17
CA LEU A 328 13.59 -2.32 4.80
C LEU A 328 12.39 -3.02 4.13
N SER A 329 11.47 -2.29 3.47
CA SER A 329 10.28 -2.91 2.86
C SER A 329 9.74 -2.19 1.62
N GLY A 330 10.35 -2.49 0.46
CA GLY A 330 9.86 -2.05 -0.85
C GLY A 330 8.46 -2.59 -1.21
N ASN A 331 8.09 -3.78 -0.74
CA ASN A 331 6.78 -4.38 -0.99
C ASN A 331 5.62 -3.60 -0.34
N VAL A 332 5.80 -3.09 0.88
CA VAL A 332 4.75 -2.28 1.54
C VAL A 332 4.53 -0.98 0.75
N SER A 333 5.62 -0.29 0.38
CA SER A 333 5.56 0.92 -0.43
C SER A 333 4.86 0.71 -1.78
N LYS A 334 5.13 -0.42 -2.42
CA LYS A 334 4.50 -0.83 -3.67
C LYS A 334 2.97 -0.92 -3.55
N HIS A 335 2.47 -1.66 -2.56
CA HIS A 335 1.02 -1.86 -2.39
C HIS A 335 0.29 -0.60 -1.94
N VAL A 336 0.92 0.23 -1.09
CA VAL A 336 0.35 1.52 -0.71
C VAL A 336 0.24 2.47 -1.90
N ALA A 337 1.24 2.49 -2.79
CA ALA A 337 1.17 3.30 -4.02
C ALA A 337 0.04 2.82 -4.95
N LEU A 338 -0.06 1.52 -5.19
CA LEU A 338 -1.12 0.93 -6.03
C LEU A 338 -2.52 1.20 -5.47
N VAL A 339 -2.76 0.88 -4.20
CA VAL A 339 -4.09 1.06 -3.58
C VAL A 339 -4.45 2.54 -3.45
N GLY A 340 -3.46 3.41 -3.20
CA GLY A 340 -3.64 4.86 -3.25
C GLY A 340 -4.10 5.36 -4.62
N GLU A 341 -3.50 4.86 -5.69
CA GLU A 341 -3.90 5.22 -7.06
C GLU A 341 -5.28 4.67 -7.43
N LEU A 342 -5.59 3.43 -7.07
CA LEU A 342 -6.92 2.84 -7.25
C LEU A 342 -7.99 3.70 -6.57
N SER A 343 -7.76 4.11 -5.32
CA SER A 343 -8.67 4.98 -4.56
C SER A 343 -8.88 6.32 -5.27
N ARG A 344 -7.80 6.93 -5.78
CA ARG A 344 -7.87 8.20 -6.52
C ARG A 344 -8.70 8.08 -7.80
N LEU A 345 -8.50 7.01 -8.58
CA LEU A 345 -9.23 6.77 -9.83
C LEU A 345 -10.72 6.48 -9.58
N VAL A 346 -11.05 5.71 -8.55
CA VAL A 346 -12.44 5.45 -8.13
C VAL A 346 -13.17 6.74 -7.81
N SER A 347 -12.56 7.64 -7.04
CA SER A 347 -13.15 8.93 -6.71
C SER A 347 -13.21 9.88 -7.91
N LYS A 348 -12.15 9.95 -8.72
CA LYS A 348 -12.07 10.85 -9.89
C LYS A 348 -13.16 10.54 -10.92
N HIS A 349 -13.42 9.26 -11.18
CA HIS A 349 -14.36 8.81 -12.21
C HIS A 349 -15.72 8.37 -11.67
N LYS A 350 -15.99 8.62 -10.37
CA LYS A 350 -17.22 8.21 -9.67
C LYS A 350 -17.59 6.74 -9.91
N LEU A 351 -16.59 5.86 -9.84
CA LEU A 351 -16.76 4.45 -10.26
C LEU A 351 -17.73 3.67 -9.36
N LEU A 352 -18.01 4.12 -8.14
CA LEU A 352 -19.01 3.52 -7.26
C LEU A 352 -20.43 3.66 -7.86
N GLU A 353 -20.80 4.87 -8.30
CA GLU A 353 -22.10 5.14 -8.93
C GLU A 353 -22.24 4.38 -10.26
N VAL A 354 -21.18 4.39 -11.07
CA VAL A 354 -21.11 3.62 -12.33
C VAL A 354 -21.26 2.12 -12.05
N GLY A 355 -20.52 1.60 -11.07
CA GLY A 355 -20.51 0.19 -10.71
C GLY A 355 -21.85 -0.32 -10.20
N GLU A 356 -22.61 0.49 -9.44
CA GLU A 356 -23.95 0.14 -8.99
C GLU A 356 -24.92 -0.06 -10.18
N VAL A 357 -24.90 0.88 -11.13
CA VAL A 357 -25.71 0.78 -12.36
C VAL A 357 -25.30 -0.41 -13.21
N GLU A 358 -23.99 -0.64 -13.37
CA GLU A 358 -23.46 -1.79 -14.10
C GLU A 358 -23.93 -3.13 -13.49
N GLN A 359 -23.86 -3.28 -12.17
CA GLN A 359 -24.35 -4.47 -11.48
C GLN A 359 -25.87 -4.64 -11.62
N GLY A 360 -26.64 -3.54 -11.52
CA GLY A 360 -28.08 -3.57 -11.76
C GLY A 360 -28.46 -4.03 -13.17
N LEU A 361 -27.69 -3.61 -14.19
CA LEU A 361 -27.85 -4.08 -15.57
C LEU A 361 -27.38 -5.53 -15.76
N ALA A 362 -26.33 -5.95 -15.08
CA ALA A 362 -25.82 -7.32 -15.20
C ALA A 362 -26.70 -8.36 -14.50
N THR A 363 -27.36 -8.02 -13.38
CA THR A 363 -28.05 -8.98 -12.51
C THR A 363 -29.59 -8.91 -12.58
N SER A 364 -30.30 -9.74 -11.81
CA SER A 364 -31.78 -9.78 -11.82
C SER A 364 -32.44 -8.54 -11.21
N SER A 365 -31.68 -7.65 -10.59
CA SER A 365 -32.20 -6.47 -9.87
C SER A 365 -32.73 -5.40 -10.84
N GLY A 366 -32.13 -5.29 -12.04
CA GLY A 366 -32.50 -4.31 -13.06
C GLY A 366 -32.12 -2.89 -12.65
N ALA A 367 -31.31 -2.20 -13.45
CA ALA A 367 -31.16 -0.75 -13.33
C ALA A 367 -32.20 -0.06 -14.20
N ASP A 368 -32.78 1.04 -13.70
CA ASP A 368 -33.78 1.77 -14.45
C ASP A 368 -33.14 2.56 -15.59
N TYR A 369 -33.91 2.76 -16.68
CA TYR A 369 -33.51 3.60 -17.80
C TYR A 369 -33.05 5.00 -17.36
N ARG A 370 -33.67 5.53 -16.30
CA ARG A 370 -33.36 6.85 -15.73
C ARG A 370 -31.96 6.89 -15.11
N ASP A 371 -31.53 5.83 -14.45
CA ASP A 371 -30.20 5.77 -13.82
C ASP A 371 -29.10 5.79 -14.88
N VAL A 372 -29.31 5.04 -15.97
CA VAL A 372 -28.42 5.07 -17.15
C VAL A 372 -28.36 6.47 -17.75
N GLN A 373 -29.49 7.16 -17.90
CA GLN A 373 -29.50 8.54 -18.40
C GLN A 373 -28.74 9.51 -17.50
N ASN A 374 -28.83 9.35 -16.17
CA ASN A 374 -28.12 10.20 -15.21
C ASN A 374 -26.61 10.04 -15.36
N VAL A 375 -26.12 8.80 -15.47
CA VAL A 375 -24.68 8.53 -15.66
C VAL A 375 -24.15 9.12 -16.97
N ILE A 376 -24.91 9.03 -18.06
CA ILE A 376 -24.49 9.58 -19.36
C ILE A 376 -24.41 11.11 -19.33
N LYS A 377 -25.33 11.77 -18.61
CA LYS A 377 -25.37 13.24 -18.48
C LYS A 377 -24.29 13.78 -17.54
N ASP A 378 -23.73 12.97 -16.65
CA ASP A 378 -22.68 13.43 -15.74
C ASP A 378 -21.38 13.71 -16.52
N SER A 379 -20.87 14.93 -16.39
CA SER A 379 -19.60 15.37 -16.99
C SER A 379 -18.35 14.77 -16.32
N ALA A 380 -18.46 14.29 -15.08
CA ALA A 380 -17.34 13.67 -14.35
C ALA A 380 -17.04 12.24 -14.83
N VAL A 381 -18.01 11.57 -15.44
CA VAL A 381 -17.89 10.20 -15.93
C VAL A 381 -17.22 10.20 -17.31
N SER A 382 -16.21 9.35 -17.50
CA SER A 382 -15.50 9.22 -18.78
C SER A 382 -16.38 8.63 -19.88
N SER A 383 -16.15 9.03 -21.13
CA SER A 383 -16.84 8.52 -22.33
C SER A 383 -16.83 6.98 -22.43
N ILE A 384 -15.75 6.33 -22.00
CA ILE A 384 -15.63 4.87 -22.02
C ILE A 384 -16.62 4.18 -21.07
N HIS A 385 -16.82 4.73 -19.87
CA HIS A 385 -17.77 4.19 -18.90
C HIS A 385 -19.22 4.42 -19.36
N LYS A 386 -19.50 5.57 -19.97
CA LYS A 386 -20.81 5.85 -20.59
C LYS A 386 -21.13 4.84 -21.70
N LEU A 387 -20.16 4.57 -22.57
CA LEU A 387 -20.30 3.58 -23.64
C LEU A 387 -20.58 2.17 -23.08
N ARG A 388 -19.78 1.73 -22.09
CA ARG A 388 -19.93 0.40 -21.46
C ARG A 388 -21.33 0.18 -20.88
N ILE A 389 -21.85 1.16 -20.14
CA ILE A 389 -23.20 1.09 -19.56
C ILE A 389 -24.26 0.96 -20.66
N VAL A 390 -24.14 1.71 -21.76
CA VAL A 390 -25.11 1.62 -22.86
C VAL A 390 -25.00 0.28 -23.59
N ILE A 391 -23.80 -0.29 -23.76
CA ILE A 391 -23.61 -1.64 -24.30
C ILE A 391 -24.29 -2.68 -23.39
N LEU A 392 -24.08 -2.61 -22.07
CA LEU A 392 -24.73 -3.50 -21.10
C LEU A 392 -26.25 -3.39 -21.13
N PHE A 393 -26.77 -2.15 -21.18
CA PHE A 393 -28.20 -1.89 -21.33
C PHE A 393 -28.74 -2.49 -22.62
N ALA A 394 -28.03 -2.31 -23.74
CA ALA A 394 -28.42 -2.84 -25.04
C ALA A 394 -28.44 -4.37 -25.04
N LEU A 395 -27.40 -5.03 -24.53
CA LEU A 395 -27.31 -6.49 -24.45
C LEU A 395 -28.45 -7.11 -23.61
N ARG A 396 -28.87 -6.43 -22.53
CA ARG A 396 -29.98 -6.87 -21.68
C ARG A 396 -31.34 -6.63 -22.30
N TYR A 397 -31.57 -5.42 -22.81
CA TYR A 397 -32.90 -4.95 -23.20
C TYR A 397 -33.15 -4.93 -24.72
N GLN A 398 -32.27 -5.54 -25.53
CA GLN A 398 -32.41 -5.57 -27.00
C GLN A 398 -33.78 -6.05 -27.49
N LYS A 399 -34.40 -7.02 -26.80
CA LYS A 399 -35.71 -7.58 -27.20
C LYS A 399 -36.91 -6.84 -26.62
N THR A 400 -36.72 -6.03 -25.57
CA THR A 400 -37.83 -5.44 -24.79
C THR A 400 -37.89 -3.91 -24.86
N GLN A 401 -36.76 -3.22 -25.09
CA GLN A 401 -36.70 -1.75 -25.09
C GLN A 401 -35.83 -1.18 -26.23
N ALA A 402 -35.99 -1.68 -27.46
CA ALA A 402 -35.19 -1.25 -28.62
C ALA A 402 -35.21 0.28 -28.87
N ALA A 403 -36.37 0.94 -28.71
CA ALA A 403 -36.49 2.40 -28.87
C ALA A 403 -35.65 3.19 -27.84
N ASN A 404 -35.53 2.67 -26.62
CA ASN A 404 -34.71 3.29 -25.57
C ASN A 404 -33.22 3.22 -25.90
N ILE A 405 -32.76 2.16 -26.58
CA ILE A 405 -31.37 2.01 -27.01
C ILE A 405 -30.98 3.10 -28.00
N ALA A 406 -31.81 3.35 -29.02
CA ALA A 406 -31.57 4.43 -29.99
C ALA A 406 -31.50 5.81 -29.31
N ASN A 407 -32.38 6.06 -28.33
CA ASN A 407 -32.37 7.29 -27.54
C ASN A 407 -31.08 7.45 -26.71
N LEU A 408 -30.57 6.36 -26.11
CA LEU A 408 -29.31 6.39 -25.36
C LEU A 408 -28.11 6.63 -26.26
N ILE A 409 -28.08 6.05 -27.47
CA ILE A 409 -27.02 6.31 -28.45
C ILE A 409 -27.01 7.81 -28.83
N ASN A 410 -28.17 8.41 -29.11
CA ASN A 410 -28.25 9.85 -29.34
C ASN A 410 -27.78 10.66 -28.11
N LEU A 411 -28.12 10.20 -26.90
CA LEU A 411 -27.67 10.84 -25.67
C LEU A 411 -26.15 10.76 -25.50
N LEU A 412 -25.50 9.63 -25.86
CA LEU A 412 -24.04 9.50 -25.86
C LEU A 412 -23.38 10.54 -26.78
N LEU A 413 -23.89 10.68 -28.01
CA LEU A 413 -23.38 11.64 -28.99
C LEU A 413 -23.47 13.08 -28.49
N THR A 414 -24.59 13.45 -27.86
CA THR A 414 -24.77 14.79 -27.28
C THR A 414 -23.89 15.05 -26.05
N ASN A 415 -23.40 14.01 -25.38
CA ASN A 415 -22.59 14.10 -24.16
C ASN A 415 -21.11 13.73 -24.39
N GLY A 416 -20.60 13.98 -25.59
CA GLY A 416 -19.16 13.95 -25.89
C GLY A 416 -18.56 12.59 -26.25
N VAL A 417 -19.38 11.58 -26.55
CA VAL A 417 -18.90 10.29 -27.09
C VAL A 417 -18.78 10.38 -28.62
N SER A 418 -17.69 9.85 -29.17
CA SER A 418 -17.44 9.88 -30.61
C SER A 418 -18.49 9.05 -31.38
N ARG A 419 -18.71 9.39 -32.67
CA ARG A 419 -19.63 8.62 -33.53
C ARG A 419 -19.17 7.18 -33.75
N GLU A 420 -17.85 6.97 -33.82
CA GLU A 420 -17.25 5.66 -33.97
C GLU A 420 -17.51 4.79 -32.74
N ASP A 421 -17.34 5.36 -31.55
CA ASP A 421 -17.62 4.68 -30.27
C ASP A 421 -19.10 4.38 -30.10
N ALA A 422 -19.99 5.33 -30.40
CA ALA A 422 -21.43 5.13 -30.27
C ALA A 422 -21.94 4.01 -31.20
N ARG A 423 -21.32 3.82 -32.38
CA ARG A 423 -21.64 2.71 -33.30
C ARG A 423 -21.28 1.34 -32.74
N LEU A 424 -20.31 1.24 -31.81
CA LEU A 424 -19.95 -0.04 -31.20
C LEU A 424 -21.14 -0.70 -30.49
N VAL A 425 -22.14 0.08 -30.02
CA VAL A 425 -23.37 -0.48 -29.42
C VAL A 425 -24.07 -1.44 -30.39
N TYR A 426 -24.21 -1.09 -31.66
CA TYR A 426 -24.82 -1.96 -32.67
C TYR A 426 -23.91 -3.15 -33.03
N VAL A 427 -22.60 -2.92 -33.09
CA VAL A 427 -21.60 -3.97 -33.31
C VAL A 427 -21.74 -5.07 -32.25
N PHE A 428 -21.84 -4.70 -30.97
CA PHE A 428 -22.05 -5.67 -29.87
C PHE A 428 -23.36 -6.46 -30.01
N LEU A 429 -24.46 -5.80 -30.39
CA LEU A 429 -25.75 -6.46 -30.63
C LEU A 429 -25.68 -7.44 -31.79
N ASN A 430 -25.00 -7.09 -32.88
CA ASN A 430 -24.91 -7.93 -34.06
C ASN A 430 -23.92 -9.10 -33.92
N ILE A 431 -22.87 -8.94 -33.09
CA ILE A 431 -21.84 -9.99 -32.87
C ILE A 431 -22.18 -10.90 -31.68
N SER A 432 -22.75 -10.33 -30.61
CA SER A 432 -22.93 -10.99 -29.30
C SER A 432 -24.32 -10.79 -28.70
N GLY A 433 -25.29 -10.35 -29.51
CA GLY A 433 -26.68 -10.23 -29.10
C GLY A 433 -27.34 -11.57 -28.80
N ALA A 434 -28.54 -11.53 -28.21
CA ALA A 434 -29.23 -12.73 -27.74
C ALA A 434 -29.54 -13.77 -28.84
N ASP A 435 -29.57 -13.38 -30.11
CA ASP A 435 -29.82 -14.30 -31.23
C ASP A 435 -28.54 -14.99 -31.74
N GLN A 436 -27.37 -14.45 -31.40
CA GLN A 436 -26.07 -15.06 -31.71
C GLN A 436 -25.60 -16.01 -30.59
N ARG A 437 -26.08 -15.79 -29.36
CA ARG A 437 -25.71 -16.58 -28.17
C ARG A 437 -26.54 -17.86 -28.07
N GLN A 438 -25.95 -18.91 -27.52
CA GLN A 438 -26.66 -20.17 -27.26
C GLN A 438 -27.35 -20.21 -25.90
N ASP A 439 -26.81 -19.48 -24.92
CA ASP A 439 -27.30 -19.47 -23.55
C ASP A 439 -27.95 -18.11 -23.23
N ASP A 440 -29.02 -18.14 -22.44
CA ASP A 440 -29.69 -16.92 -21.95
C ASP A 440 -28.98 -16.38 -20.70
N LEU A 441 -27.99 -15.52 -20.95
CA LEU A 441 -27.17 -14.82 -19.94
C LEU A 441 -27.99 -14.07 -18.88
N PHE A 442 -29.22 -13.64 -19.19
CA PHE A 442 -30.07 -12.88 -18.27
C PHE A 442 -31.28 -13.68 -17.75
N SER A 443 -31.31 -14.99 -18.01
CA SER A 443 -32.43 -15.83 -17.55
C SER A 443 -32.56 -15.77 -16.02
N THR A 444 -33.74 -15.41 -15.55
CA THR A 444 -34.07 -15.45 -14.13
C THR A 444 -34.10 -16.89 -13.67
N GLU A 445 -33.06 -17.36 -12.99
CA GLU A 445 -33.13 -18.66 -12.32
C GLU A 445 -34.32 -18.66 -11.37
N SER A 446 -35.09 -19.76 -11.38
CA SER A 446 -36.31 -19.88 -10.57
C SER A 446 -36.01 -19.62 -9.09
N LEU A 447 -36.99 -19.10 -8.35
CA LEU A 447 -36.90 -18.82 -6.91
C LEU A 447 -36.32 -19.99 -6.08
N LEU A 448 -36.44 -21.23 -6.55
CA LEU A 448 -35.89 -22.43 -5.92
C LEU A 448 -34.36 -22.57 -6.04
N ALA A 449 -33.75 -21.96 -7.06
CA ALA A 449 -32.30 -21.95 -7.27
C ALA A 449 -31.60 -20.86 -6.43
N LYS A 450 -32.25 -19.71 -6.21
CA LYS A 450 -31.79 -18.67 -5.26
C LYS A 450 -31.63 -19.22 -3.84
N GLY A 451 -32.53 -20.09 -3.39
CA GLY A 451 -32.42 -20.78 -2.09
C GLY A 451 -31.23 -21.75 -1.99
N ARG A 452 -30.70 -22.26 -3.10
CA ARG A 452 -29.50 -23.13 -3.11
C ARG A 452 -28.18 -22.33 -3.21
N SER A 453 -28.20 -21.14 -3.79
CA SER A 453 -27.03 -20.25 -3.81
C SER A 453 -26.70 -19.75 -2.41
N ALA A 454 -27.70 -19.46 -1.58
CA ALA A 454 -27.53 -19.13 -0.16
C ALA A 454 -27.00 -20.30 0.71
N LEU A 455 -27.09 -21.54 0.21
CA LEU A 455 -26.56 -22.76 0.86
C LEU A 455 -25.17 -23.17 0.34
N LYS A 456 -24.64 -22.51 -0.70
CA LYS A 456 -23.27 -22.68 -1.16
C LYS A 456 -22.38 -21.70 -0.42
N GLY A 457 -21.56 -22.22 0.48
CA GLY A 457 -20.62 -21.48 1.33
C GLY A 457 -19.49 -20.73 0.60
N LEU A 458 -19.82 -19.82 -0.30
CA LEU A 458 -18.96 -18.70 -0.66
C LEU A 458 -19.04 -17.71 0.51
N LYS A 459 -18.08 -17.79 1.43
CA LYS A 459 -17.90 -16.83 2.51
C LYS A 459 -17.67 -15.43 1.90
N GLY A 460 -18.65 -14.56 2.06
CA GLY A 460 -18.56 -13.13 1.78
C GLY A 460 -19.90 -12.48 2.07
N VAL A 461 -19.89 -11.32 2.72
CA VAL A 461 -21.10 -10.48 2.80
C VAL A 461 -21.40 -10.03 1.36
N GLU A 462 -22.60 -10.30 0.86
CA GLU A 462 -22.98 -9.88 -0.50
C GLU A 462 -22.81 -8.36 -0.64
N ASN A 463 -21.82 -7.95 -1.42
CA ASN A 463 -21.54 -6.56 -1.72
C ASN A 463 -22.35 -6.15 -2.97
N VAL A 464 -23.00 -4.98 -2.92
CA VAL A 464 -23.76 -4.40 -4.04
C VAL A 464 -22.91 -4.31 -5.31
N TYR A 465 -21.60 -4.13 -5.18
CA TYR A 465 -20.67 -3.99 -6.29
C TYR A 465 -20.17 -5.30 -6.90
N THR A 466 -20.47 -6.47 -6.30
CA THR A 466 -19.95 -7.78 -6.75
C THR A 466 -21.04 -8.85 -6.84
N GLN A 467 -22.23 -8.48 -7.31
CA GLN A 467 -23.38 -9.40 -7.42
C GLN A 467 -23.31 -10.30 -8.65
N HIS A 468 -22.75 -9.81 -9.75
CA HIS A 468 -22.59 -10.55 -10.98
C HIS A 468 -21.66 -11.77 -10.79
N THR A 469 -22.05 -12.90 -11.37
CA THR A 469 -21.22 -14.10 -11.46
C THR A 469 -20.99 -14.44 -12.93
N PRO A 470 -19.74 -14.68 -13.38
CA PRO A 470 -19.47 -14.99 -14.78
C PRO A 470 -20.21 -16.24 -15.26
N HIS A 471 -20.61 -16.26 -16.54
CA HIS A 471 -21.30 -17.41 -17.16
C HIS A 471 -20.51 -18.72 -17.04
N LEU A 472 -19.18 -18.61 -17.02
CA LEU A 472 -18.26 -19.72 -16.78
C LEU A 472 -18.59 -20.50 -15.49
N SER A 473 -19.05 -19.81 -14.44
CA SER A 473 -19.42 -20.44 -13.17
C SER A 473 -20.56 -21.44 -13.34
N GLN A 474 -21.62 -21.05 -14.05
CA GLN A 474 -22.77 -21.91 -14.32
C GLN A 474 -22.39 -23.10 -15.22
N THR A 475 -21.54 -22.86 -16.21
CA THR A 475 -21.01 -23.90 -17.10
C THR A 475 -20.22 -24.96 -16.32
N LEU A 476 -19.32 -24.53 -15.42
CA LEU A 476 -18.55 -25.43 -14.57
C LEU A 476 -19.42 -26.19 -13.58
N GLU A 477 -20.42 -25.54 -13.00
CA GLU A 477 -21.39 -26.21 -12.13
C GLU A 477 -22.16 -27.31 -12.87
N ASN A 478 -22.57 -27.05 -14.11
CA ASN A 478 -23.23 -28.06 -14.94
C ASN A 478 -22.30 -29.23 -15.26
N ILE A 479 -20.99 -28.98 -15.47
CA ILE A 479 -20.00 -30.05 -15.64
C ILE A 479 -19.87 -30.89 -14.37
N PHE A 480 -19.69 -30.26 -13.21
CA PHE A 480 -19.57 -30.97 -11.93
C PHE A 480 -20.83 -31.80 -11.60
N LYS A 481 -22.00 -31.34 -12.03
CA LYS A 481 -23.27 -32.07 -11.86
C LYS A 481 -23.51 -33.13 -12.93
N GLY A 482 -22.67 -33.25 -13.96
CA GLY A 482 -22.91 -34.15 -15.10
C GLY A 482 -24.15 -33.75 -15.92
N ARG A 483 -24.48 -32.45 -15.92
CA ARG A 483 -25.68 -31.86 -16.54
C ARG A 483 -25.36 -30.94 -17.71
N LEU A 484 -24.09 -30.83 -18.11
CA LEU A 484 -23.72 -30.04 -19.27
C LEU A 484 -24.28 -30.70 -20.53
N ARG A 485 -25.14 -29.98 -21.26
CA ARG A 485 -25.91 -30.49 -22.39
C ARG A 485 -25.00 -30.76 -23.59
N ASP A 486 -25.06 -31.97 -24.14
CA ASP A 486 -24.30 -32.34 -25.35
C ASP A 486 -24.82 -31.62 -26.61
N THR A 487 -26.05 -31.11 -26.58
CA THR A 487 -26.61 -30.29 -27.67
C THR A 487 -25.97 -28.90 -27.76
N SER A 488 -25.54 -28.32 -26.64
CA SER A 488 -24.88 -27.01 -26.57
C SER A 488 -23.36 -27.12 -26.52
N TYR A 489 -22.85 -28.18 -25.89
CA TYR A 489 -21.42 -28.44 -25.72
C TYR A 489 -21.04 -29.85 -26.21
N PRO A 490 -21.13 -30.17 -27.51
CA PRO A 490 -20.83 -31.51 -28.02
C PRO A 490 -19.38 -31.92 -27.77
N PHE A 491 -19.16 -33.23 -27.66
CA PHE A 491 -17.82 -33.79 -27.80
C PHE A 491 -17.42 -33.81 -29.27
N LEU A 492 -16.11 -33.67 -29.54
CA LEU A 492 -15.58 -33.79 -30.89
C LEU A 492 -15.61 -35.24 -31.40
N ASP A 493 -15.18 -36.18 -30.55
CA ASP A 493 -15.32 -37.62 -30.75
C ASP A 493 -16.40 -38.19 -29.83
N ASN A 494 -17.06 -39.26 -30.24
CA ASN A 494 -18.01 -39.99 -29.38
C ASN A 494 -17.24 -40.84 -28.35
N PRO A 495 -17.16 -40.45 -27.07
CA PRO A 495 -16.36 -41.16 -26.08
C PRO A 495 -17.13 -42.33 -25.42
N GLY A 496 -18.31 -42.68 -25.95
CA GLY A 496 -19.22 -43.69 -25.41
C GLY A 496 -20.35 -43.10 -24.54
N ALA A 497 -21.42 -43.87 -24.36
CA ALA A 497 -22.68 -43.40 -23.76
C ALA A 497 -22.58 -42.88 -22.30
N ASN A 498 -21.52 -43.26 -21.57
CA ASN A 498 -21.34 -42.91 -20.16
C ASN A 498 -20.31 -41.79 -19.93
N ALA A 499 -19.65 -41.28 -20.98
CA ALA A 499 -18.59 -40.28 -20.83
C ALA A 499 -19.11 -38.93 -20.31
N SER A 500 -20.35 -38.56 -20.63
CA SER A 500 -21.00 -37.33 -20.15
C SER A 500 -21.42 -37.39 -18.67
N LEU A 501 -21.54 -38.60 -18.10
CA LEU A 501 -21.89 -38.84 -16.70
C LEU A 501 -20.67 -38.87 -15.77
N GLN A 502 -19.47 -39.06 -16.33
CA GLN A 502 -18.23 -39.09 -15.55
C GLN A 502 -17.80 -37.67 -15.17
N ARG A 503 -17.46 -37.47 -13.89
CA ARG A 503 -16.88 -36.21 -13.42
C ARG A 503 -15.39 -36.17 -13.79
N PRO A 504 -14.96 -35.25 -14.68
CA PRO A 504 -13.55 -35.14 -15.03
C PRO A 504 -12.73 -34.69 -13.81
N GLN A 505 -11.58 -35.32 -13.62
CA GLN A 505 -10.63 -34.94 -12.57
C GLN A 505 -9.85 -33.68 -12.94
N ASP A 506 -9.55 -33.49 -14.22
CA ASP A 506 -8.79 -32.35 -14.74
C ASP A 506 -9.60 -31.69 -15.85
N ILE A 507 -9.84 -30.38 -15.73
CA ILE A 507 -10.54 -29.59 -16.75
C ILE A 507 -9.64 -28.42 -17.15
N ILE A 508 -9.32 -28.35 -18.44
CA ILE A 508 -8.61 -27.24 -19.07
C ILE A 508 -9.67 -26.46 -19.87
N ILE A 509 -9.78 -25.17 -19.59
CA ILE A 509 -10.75 -24.26 -20.23
C ILE A 509 -9.97 -23.29 -21.09
N PHE A 510 -10.35 -23.16 -22.36
CA PHE A 510 -9.77 -22.19 -23.27
C PHE A 510 -10.83 -21.23 -23.80
N MET A 511 -10.70 -19.94 -23.49
CA MET A 511 -11.58 -18.88 -23.97
C MET A 511 -11.01 -18.21 -25.23
N ILE A 512 -11.66 -18.43 -26.36
CA ILE A 512 -11.40 -17.72 -27.62
C ILE A 512 -11.85 -16.28 -27.46
N GLY A 513 -11.01 -15.32 -27.85
CA GLY A 513 -11.30 -13.90 -27.61
C GLY A 513 -10.93 -13.42 -26.21
N GLY A 514 -10.22 -14.25 -25.44
CA GLY A 514 -9.55 -13.87 -24.19
C GLY A 514 -10.38 -14.09 -22.92
N THR A 515 -9.67 -14.24 -21.80
CA THR A 515 -10.25 -14.41 -20.46
C THR A 515 -10.26 -13.10 -19.68
N THR A 516 -10.90 -13.09 -18.52
CA THR A 516 -10.87 -11.97 -17.57
C THR A 516 -10.32 -12.40 -16.22
N TYR A 517 -9.86 -11.45 -15.41
CA TYR A 517 -9.44 -11.76 -14.04
C TYR A 517 -10.61 -12.15 -13.12
N GLU A 518 -11.85 -11.76 -13.42
CA GLU A 518 -13.03 -12.22 -12.66
C GLU A 518 -13.34 -13.70 -12.89
N GLU A 519 -13.17 -14.18 -14.13
CA GLU A 519 -13.23 -15.62 -14.43
C GLU A 519 -12.07 -16.38 -13.79
N ALA A 520 -10.87 -15.80 -13.81
CA ALA A 520 -9.69 -16.40 -13.15
C ALA A 520 -9.89 -16.53 -11.63
N LYS A 521 -10.46 -15.50 -10.99
CA LYS A 521 -10.87 -15.54 -9.58
C LYS A 521 -11.87 -16.64 -9.32
N THR A 522 -12.92 -16.75 -10.14
CA THR A 522 -13.95 -17.81 -10.02
C THR A 522 -13.29 -19.19 -10.05
N VAL A 523 -12.40 -19.43 -11.02
CA VAL A 523 -11.65 -20.69 -11.15
C VAL A 523 -10.72 -20.94 -9.96
N ALA A 524 -10.02 -19.92 -9.48
CA ALA A 524 -9.14 -20.02 -8.31
C ALA A 524 -9.92 -20.37 -7.04
N GLN A 525 -11.08 -19.74 -6.80
CA GLN A 525 -11.94 -20.01 -5.65
C GLN A 525 -12.49 -21.44 -5.68
N ILE A 526 -12.92 -21.94 -6.85
CA ILE A 526 -13.39 -23.33 -7.00
C ILE A 526 -12.26 -24.32 -6.67
N ASN A 527 -11.05 -24.08 -7.20
CA ASN A 527 -9.88 -24.91 -6.90
C ASN A 527 -9.54 -24.94 -5.39
N GLN A 528 -9.63 -23.79 -4.70
CA GLN A 528 -9.41 -23.69 -3.26
C GLN A 528 -10.46 -24.48 -2.45
N GLN A 529 -11.75 -24.36 -2.81
CA GLN A 529 -12.86 -25.06 -2.13
C GLN A 529 -12.76 -26.59 -2.27
N GLN A 530 -12.37 -27.07 -3.45
CA GLN A 530 -12.21 -28.51 -3.72
C GLN A 530 -11.02 -29.10 -2.97
N THR A 531 -9.98 -28.29 -2.72
CA THR A 531 -8.85 -28.69 -1.88
C THR A 531 -9.27 -28.84 -0.41
N ALA A 532 -10.03 -27.88 0.13
CA ALA A 532 -10.47 -27.88 1.54
C ALA A 532 -11.48 -28.98 1.90
N THR A 533 -12.31 -29.43 0.95
CA THR A 533 -13.28 -30.52 1.17
C THR A 533 -12.65 -31.91 1.19
N SER A 534 -11.43 -32.06 0.66
CA SER A 534 -10.69 -33.32 0.66
C SER A 534 -10.07 -33.69 2.02
N THR A 535 -9.94 -32.73 2.94
CA THR A 535 -9.30 -32.94 4.26
C THR A 535 -10.26 -33.38 5.37
N THR A 536 -11.57 -33.36 5.16
CA THR A 536 -12.58 -33.62 6.22
C THR A 536 -13.39 -34.91 6.05
N GLY A 537 -13.17 -35.69 4.99
CA GLY A 537 -13.87 -36.95 4.74
C GLY A 537 -12.89 -38.09 4.49
N GLY A 538 -12.92 -39.15 5.30
CA GLY A 538 -11.97 -40.27 5.35
C GLY A 538 -11.87 -41.19 4.11
N LEU A 539 -12.23 -40.71 2.92
CA LEU A 539 -11.94 -41.36 1.63
C LEU A 539 -11.42 -40.27 0.68
N ALA A 540 -10.14 -40.35 0.32
CA ALA A 540 -9.48 -39.40 -0.58
C ALA A 540 -10.02 -39.49 -2.01
N SER A 541 -11.21 -38.94 -2.26
CA SER A 541 -11.69 -38.62 -3.60
C SER A 541 -10.93 -37.38 -4.04
N ALA A 542 -9.98 -37.53 -4.97
CA ALA A 542 -9.19 -36.44 -5.51
C ALA A 542 -10.12 -35.36 -6.10
N GLY A 543 -10.08 -34.14 -5.54
CA GLY A 543 -10.84 -33.00 -6.03
C GLY A 543 -10.51 -32.68 -7.50
N THR A 544 -11.48 -32.14 -8.23
CA THR A 544 -11.26 -31.69 -9.61
C THR A 544 -10.23 -30.54 -9.63
N ARG A 545 -9.45 -30.44 -10.71
CA ARG A 545 -8.49 -29.35 -10.92
C ARG A 545 -8.87 -28.59 -12.18
N LEU A 546 -9.00 -27.28 -12.04
CA LEU A 546 -9.34 -26.38 -13.14
C LEU A 546 -8.12 -25.57 -13.57
N LEU A 547 -7.91 -25.47 -14.87
CA LEU A 547 -6.95 -24.56 -15.49
C LEU A 547 -7.66 -23.69 -16.52
N LEU A 548 -7.66 -22.38 -16.32
CA LEU A 548 -8.21 -21.43 -17.28
C LEU A 548 -7.09 -20.88 -18.17
N GLY A 549 -7.39 -20.68 -19.45
CA GLY A 549 -6.59 -19.84 -20.30
C GLY A 549 -7.35 -19.28 -21.48
N GLY A 550 -6.70 -18.42 -22.25
CA GLY A 550 -7.29 -17.79 -23.42
C GLY A 550 -6.25 -17.14 -24.30
N THR A 551 -6.68 -16.57 -25.41
CA THR A 551 -5.78 -15.88 -26.35
C THR A 551 -5.03 -14.73 -25.67
N CYS A 552 -5.72 -13.94 -24.86
CA CYS A 552 -5.17 -12.90 -23.98
C CYS A 552 -5.97 -12.82 -22.66
N VAL A 553 -5.57 -11.93 -21.76
CA VAL A 553 -6.39 -11.51 -20.61
C VAL A 553 -6.86 -10.09 -20.87
N HIS A 554 -8.17 -9.87 -20.80
CA HIS A 554 -8.81 -8.60 -21.10
C HIS A 554 -9.19 -7.83 -19.82
N ASN A 555 -9.00 -6.52 -19.91
CA ASN A 555 -9.82 -5.51 -19.23
C ASN A 555 -10.88 -4.96 -20.19
N SER A 556 -11.77 -4.10 -19.71
CA SER A 556 -12.86 -3.54 -20.53
C SER A 556 -12.35 -2.77 -21.76
N THR A 557 -11.26 -2.02 -21.61
CA THR A 557 -10.69 -1.21 -22.70
C THR A 557 -10.12 -2.09 -23.81
N SER A 558 -9.30 -3.09 -23.47
CA SER A 558 -8.72 -4.02 -24.46
C SER A 558 -9.77 -4.90 -25.12
N TYR A 559 -10.86 -5.23 -24.42
CA TYR A 559 -11.98 -5.97 -25.00
C TYR A 559 -12.76 -5.12 -26.01
N LEU A 560 -13.04 -3.85 -25.68
CA LEU A 560 -13.66 -2.90 -26.62
C LEU A 560 -12.78 -2.67 -27.85
N GLU A 561 -11.46 -2.58 -27.68
CA GLU A 561 -10.52 -2.43 -28.78
C GLU A 561 -10.48 -3.67 -29.69
N MET A 562 -10.51 -4.89 -29.11
CA MET A 562 -10.63 -6.12 -29.91
C MET A 562 -11.90 -6.10 -30.77
N VAL A 563 -13.05 -5.72 -30.19
CA VAL A 563 -14.32 -5.69 -30.93
C VAL A 563 -14.31 -4.60 -31.98
N ARG A 564 -13.74 -3.42 -31.68
CA ARG A 564 -13.56 -2.31 -32.64
C ARG A 564 -12.75 -2.75 -33.85
N THR A 565 -11.55 -3.28 -33.62
CA THR A 565 -10.65 -3.74 -34.69
C THR A 565 -11.21 -4.93 -35.48
N ALA A 566 -11.96 -5.82 -34.82
CA ALA A 566 -12.67 -6.90 -35.51
C ALA A 566 -13.75 -6.36 -36.46
N ALA A 567 -14.52 -5.36 -36.00
CA ALA A 567 -15.62 -4.80 -36.76
C ALA A 567 -15.17 -4.06 -38.02
N GLU A 568 -13.95 -3.54 -38.08
CA GLU A 568 -13.36 -2.93 -39.29
C GLU A 568 -13.26 -3.92 -40.46
N HIS A 569 -13.12 -5.21 -40.15
CA HIS A 569 -12.97 -6.28 -41.14
C HIS A 569 -14.30 -6.95 -41.50
N PHE A 570 -15.38 -6.58 -40.82
CA PHE A 570 -16.71 -7.15 -41.02
C PHE A 570 -17.54 -6.33 -42.01
N PRO A 571 -18.61 -6.91 -42.59
CA PRO A 571 -19.51 -6.19 -43.46
C PRO A 571 -20.13 -4.97 -42.77
N ALA A 572 -20.41 -3.91 -43.54
CA ALA A 572 -21.00 -2.66 -43.02
C ALA A 572 -22.32 -2.88 -42.26
N SER A 573 -23.05 -3.95 -42.57
CA SER A 573 -24.29 -4.35 -41.87
C SER A 573 -24.10 -4.59 -40.37
N VAL A 574 -22.89 -4.86 -39.88
CA VAL A 574 -22.61 -5.03 -38.44
C VAL A 574 -22.74 -3.71 -37.68
N TYR A 575 -22.62 -2.56 -38.36
CA TYR A 575 -22.81 -1.23 -37.78
C TYR A 575 -24.25 -0.73 -37.87
N GLU A 576 -25.12 -1.46 -38.56
CA GLU A 576 -26.53 -1.10 -38.75
C GLU A 576 -27.39 -1.62 -37.59
N PRO A 577 -28.49 -0.91 -37.27
CA PRO A 577 -29.44 -1.39 -36.26
C PRO A 577 -30.00 -2.77 -36.67
N PRO A 578 -30.15 -3.72 -35.72
CA PRO A 578 -30.70 -5.04 -36.03
C PRO A 578 -32.09 -4.95 -36.69
N PRO A 579 -32.45 -5.87 -37.61
CA PRO A 579 -33.67 -5.76 -38.43
C PRO A 579 -34.99 -5.57 -37.64
N GLU A 580 -35.05 -6.06 -36.41
CA GLU A 580 -36.23 -5.98 -35.53
C GLU A 580 -36.42 -4.61 -34.83
N SER A 581 -35.45 -3.68 -34.96
CA SER A 581 -35.46 -2.39 -34.26
C SER A 581 -36.01 -1.21 -35.09
N ALA A 582 -36.47 -1.47 -36.32
CA ALA A 582 -36.82 -0.44 -37.31
C ALA A 582 -38.25 0.14 -37.23
N SER A 583 -39.06 -0.14 -36.20
CA SER A 583 -40.41 0.42 -36.11
C SER A 583 -40.57 1.46 -34.98
N ASN A 584 -40.77 2.71 -35.40
CA ASN A 584 -41.31 3.87 -34.66
C ASN A 584 -40.30 4.81 -34.00
N ALA A 585 -39.85 5.81 -34.77
CA ALA A 585 -39.36 7.08 -34.22
C ALA A 585 -40.40 8.18 -34.52
N PRO A 586 -41.00 8.84 -33.50
CA PRO A 586 -41.77 10.05 -33.75
C PRO A 586 -40.84 11.27 -33.78
N VAL A 587 -41.11 12.14 -34.76
CA VAL A 587 -40.56 13.51 -34.84
C VAL A 587 -41.20 14.34 -33.73
N LEU A 588 -40.40 15.02 -32.90
CA LEU A 588 -40.90 15.92 -31.86
C LEU A 588 -40.36 17.35 -32.04
N ASN A 589 -41.26 18.22 -32.49
CA ASN A 589 -41.20 19.68 -32.44
C ASN A 589 -41.12 20.15 -30.98
N LEU A 590 -40.15 21.00 -30.65
CA LEU A 590 -40.07 21.72 -29.38
C LEU A 590 -40.71 23.11 -29.53
N ASN A 591 -41.93 23.26 -29.02
CA ASN A 591 -42.52 24.55 -28.71
C ASN A 591 -42.25 24.86 -27.23
N LEU A 592 -41.39 25.84 -26.96
CA LEU A 592 -41.16 26.40 -25.62
C LEU A 592 -42.20 27.49 -25.36
N GLY A 593 -43.19 27.19 -24.53
CA GLY A 593 -44.18 28.14 -24.05
C GLY A 593 -43.58 29.11 -23.02
N GLY A 594 -43.84 30.40 -23.22
CA GLY A 594 -43.52 31.46 -22.27
C GLY A 594 -44.40 31.42 -21.03
N VAL A 595 -43.79 31.68 -19.87
CA VAL A 595 -44.45 31.84 -18.58
C VAL A 595 -44.95 33.29 -18.46
N ASN A 596 -46.26 33.47 -18.36
CA ASN A 596 -46.87 34.74 -17.97
C ASN A 596 -46.75 34.92 -16.46
N THR A 597 -46.15 36.03 -16.03
CA THR A 597 -46.25 36.57 -14.68
C THR A 597 -47.48 37.48 -14.58
N THR A 598 -48.41 37.19 -13.68
CA THR A 598 -49.44 38.15 -13.25
C THR A 598 -49.09 38.67 -11.86
N ASP A 599 -49.13 40.00 -11.72
CA ASP A 599 -48.92 40.75 -10.49
C ASP A 599 -49.94 40.40 -9.40
N ASP A 600 -49.45 39.99 -8.22
CA ASP A 600 -50.27 39.87 -7.01
C ASP A 600 -50.28 41.18 -6.21
N VAL A 601 -51.49 41.72 -6.04
CA VAL A 601 -51.77 42.91 -5.23
C VAL A 601 -51.62 42.57 -3.74
N LYS A 602 -50.64 43.19 -3.07
CA LYS A 602 -50.43 43.06 -1.61
C LYS A 602 -51.56 43.74 -0.81
N VAL A 603 -52.35 42.95 -0.10
CA VAL A 603 -53.33 43.45 0.88
C VAL A 603 -52.64 43.66 2.23
N LYS A 604 -52.76 44.87 2.80
CA LYS A 604 -52.18 45.22 4.11
C LYS A 604 -52.99 44.59 5.25
N THR A 605 -52.36 43.74 6.07
CA THR A 605 -52.97 43.11 7.25
C THR A 605 -52.34 43.63 8.55
N ARG A 606 -53.12 43.77 9.64
CA ARG A 606 -52.59 44.23 10.96
C ARG A 606 -51.60 43.22 11.57
N THR A 607 -51.69 41.95 11.19
CA THR A 607 -50.76 40.88 11.59
C THR A 607 -49.37 41.05 10.96
N GLY A 608 -49.30 41.48 9.70
CA GLY A 608 -48.01 41.74 9.03
C GLY A 608 -47.20 42.87 9.67
N ALA A 609 -47.86 43.90 10.20
CA ALA A 609 -47.19 44.99 10.92
C ALA A 609 -46.52 44.53 12.23
N PHE A 610 -47.19 43.66 12.99
CA PHE A 610 -46.63 43.08 14.21
C PHE A 610 -45.43 42.17 13.91
N LEU A 611 -45.54 41.31 12.90
CA LEU A 611 -44.44 40.44 12.46
C LEU A 611 -43.22 41.24 11.98
N THR A 612 -43.44 42.39 11.34
CA THR A 612 -42.35 43.26 10.88
C THR A 612 -41.58 43.88 12.05
N LEU A 613 -42.27 44.34 13.11
CA LEU A 613 -41.64 44.88 14.32
C LEU A 613 -40.86 43.81 15.09
N LEU A 614 -41.43 42.60 15.21
CA LEU A 614 -40.75 41.48 15.84
C LEU A 614 -39.49 41.06 15.06
N SER A 615 -39.59 41.01 13.74
CA SER A 615 -38.45 40.70 12.85
C SER A 615 -37.34 41.73 12.98
N ALA A 616 -37.68 43.03 13.05
CA ALA A 616 -36.69 44.10 13.24
C ALA A 616 -35.95 43.99 14.59
N ALA A 617 -36.64 43.62 15.67
CA ALA A 617 -36.02 43.42 16.98
C ALA A 617 -35.04 42.24 17.00
N ILE A 618 -35.40 41.13 16.34
CA ILE A 618 -34.54 39.93 16.22
C ILE A 618 -33.31 40.22 15.36
N ILE A 619 -33.49 40.93 14.24
CA ILE A 619 -32.36 41.35 13.38
C ILE A 619 -31.39 42.21 14.18
N LEU A 620 -31.88 43.16 14.97
CA LEU A 620 -31.03 44.03 15.78
C LEU A 620 -30.22 43.24 16.83
N SER A 621 -30.85 42.31 17.55
CA SER A 621 -30.17 41.53 18.60
C SER A 621 -29.07 40.63 18.02
N PHE A 622 -29.35 39.91 16.93
CA PHE A 622 -28.36 39.03 16.29
C PHE A 622 -27.23 39.82 15.62
N THR A 623 -27.52 40.98 15.05
CA THR A 623 -26.47 41.86 14.50
C THR A 623 -25.53 42.38 15.59
N VAL A 624 -26.06 42.70 16.78
CA VAL A 624 -25.22 43.11 17.93
C VAL A 624 -24.35 41.95 18.43
N MET A 625 -24.91 40.73 18.49
CA MET A 625 -24.15 39.54 18.87
C MET A 625 -23.01 39.26 17.88
N GLU A 626 -23.29 39.37 16.58
CA GLU A 626 -22.30 39.22 15.51
C GLU A 626 -21.20 40.30 15.59
N PHE A 627 -21.54 41.53 15.98
CA PHE A 627 -20.56 42.60 16.18
C PHE A 627 -19.64 42.33 17.38
N MET A 628 -20.17 41.77 18.47
CA MET A 628 -19.36 41.34 19.60
C MET A 628 -18.42 40.20 19.21
N ASP A 629 -18.90 39.24 18.42
CA ASP A 629 -18.10 38.12 17.91
C ASP A 629 -16.96 38.59 17.00
N TYR A 630 -17.25 39.53 16.09
CA TYR A 630 -16.27 40.17 15.22
C TYR A 630 -15.13 40.87 15.99
N ARG A 631 -15.37 41.35 17.22
CA ARG A 631 -14.35 42.02 18.05
C ARG A 631 -13.51 41.05 18.89
N ARG A 632 -13.88 39.77 18.98
CA ARG A 632 -13.16 38.77 19.77
C ARG A 632 -11.94 38.27 19.00
N ILE A 633 -10.84 38.03 19.72
CA ILE A 633 -9.62 37.39 19.17
C ILE A 633 -9.75 35.90 19.44
N TYR A 634 -9.52 35.10 18.41
CA TYR A 634 -9.53 33.65 18.45
C TYR A 634 -8.11 33.14 18.24
N THR A 635 -7.71 32.11 18.98
CA THR A 635 -6.42 31.45 18.77
C THR A 635 -6.66 30.16 18.00
N ASP A 636 -6.35 30.18 16.71
CA ASP A 636 -6.45 29.01 15.85
C ASP A 636 -5.21 28.14 16.02
N THR A 637 -5.42 26.88 16.35
CA THR A 637 -4.34 25.89 16.49
C THR A 637 -4.27 25.06 15.22
N SER A 638 -3.14 25.14 14.52
CA SER A 638 -2.88 24.35 13.33
C SER A 638 -1.69 23.43 13.55
N LEU A 639 -1.76 22.22 12.99
CA LEU A 639 -0.68 21.25 13.03
C LEU A 639 0.02 21.27 11.67
N VAL A 640 1.28 21.71 11.67
CA VAL A 640 2.12 21.79 10.48
C VAL A 640 3.28 20.81 10.64
N VAL A 641 3.88 20.36 9.55
CA VAL A 641 5.11 19.56 9.62
C VAL A 641 6.27 20.48 9.97
N ASP A 642 7.01 20.12 11.02
CA ASP A 642 8.22 20.84 11.41
C ASP A 642 9.34 20.59 10.38
N ARG A 643 9.73 21.64 9.66
CA ARG A 643 10.77 21.59 8.62
C ARG A 643 12.16 21.98 9.15
N SER A 644 12.29 22.33 10.42
CA SER A 644 13.52 22.87 11.01
C SER A 644 14.55 21.76 11.36
N ARG A 645 14.88 20.89 10.39
CA ARG A 645 15.84 19.78 10.60
C ARG A 645 17.27 20.30 10.67
N GLY A 646 18.02 19.90 11.70
CA GLY A 646 19.43 20.26 11.90
C GLY A 646 19.69 21.43 12.87
N GLU A 647 18.65 21.99 13.49
CA GLU A 647 18.79 22.99 14.54
C GLU A 647 19.19 22.35 15.88
N LYS A 648 19.73 23.17 16.80
CA LYS A 648 20.03 22.75 18.16
C LYS A 648 18.90 23.14 19.09
N LEU A 649 18.60 22.27 20.05
CA LEU A 649 17.62 22.47 21.10
C LEU A 649 18.34 22.70 22.44
N THR A 650 17.79 23.57 23.28
CA THR A 650 18.32 23.78 24.63
C THR A 650 17.46 23.04 25.64
N VAL A 651 18.06 22.11 26.38
CA VAL A 651 17.41 21.43 27.51
C VAL A 651 17.84 22.09 28.80
N ARG A 652 16.88 22.65 29.54
CA ARG A 652 17.09 23.18 30.87
C ARG A 652 16.73 22.12 31.90
N LEU A 653 17.69 21.82 32.77
CA LEU A 653 17.69 20.69 33.69
C LEU A 653 18.03 21.19 35.09
N ASN A 654 17.25 20.78 36.10
CA ASN A 654 17.57 20.93 37.52
C ASN A 654 17.08 19.70 38.30
N VAL A 655 17.99 18.81 38.68
CA VAL A 655 17.68 17.54 39.36
C VAL A 655 18.58 17.36 40.59
N THR A 656 17.96 16.97 41.70
CA THR A 656 18.63 16.72 42.98
C THR A 656 18.66 15.23 43.30
N PHE A 657 19.85 14.68 43.56
CA PHE A 657 20.08 13.32 44.04
C PHE A 657 20.58 13.37 45.50
N PRO A 658 19.73 13.13 46.51
CA PRO A 658 20.10 13.29 47.92
C PRO A 658 21.13 12.28 48.45
N ARG A 659 21.32 11.13 47.79
CA ARG A 659 22.22 10.04 48.27
C ARG A 659 23.27 9.61 47.25
N VAL A 660 23.53 10.47 46.26
CA VAL A 660 24.56 10.26 45.24
C VAL A 660 25.55 11.41 45.29
N PRO A 661 26.82 11.17 45.64
CA PRO A 661 27.85 12.21 45.67
C PRO A 661 28.14 12.79 44.27
N CYS A 662 28.44 14.10 44.19
CA CYS A 662 28.66 14.77 42.90
C CYS A 662 29.84 14.23 42.08
N TYR A 663 30.87 13.69 42.73
CA TYR A 663 32.03 13.12 42.04
C TYR A 663 31.71 11.79 41.34
N LEU A 664 30.64 11.11 41.77
CA LEU A 664 30.22 9.82 41.24
C LEU A 664 29.16 9.94 40.15
N LEU A 665 28.45 11.08 40.09
CA LEU A 665 27.38 11.32 39.12
C LEU A 665 27.95 11.88 37.81
N SER A 666 27.86 11.12 36.73
CA SER A 666 28.17 11.56 35.37
C SER A 666 26.90 12.01 34.64
N LEU A 667 27.05 13.00 33.76
CA LEU A 667 26.00 13.47 32.86
C LEU A 667 26.49 13.34 31.43
N ASP A 668 25.86 12.44 30.69
CA ASP A 668 26.22 12.15 29.31
C ASP A 668 24.98 12.37 28.42
N VAL A 669 25.23 12.80 27.19
CA VAL A 669 24.22 12.93 26.15
C VAL A 669 24.66 12.13 24.93
N MET A 670 23.75 11.30 24.42
CA MET A 670 23.95 10.51 23.20
C MET A 670 22.78 10.74 22.25
N ASP A 671 23.07 11.04 20.99
CA ASP A 671 22.05 11.11 19.96
C ASP A 671 22.11 9.94 18.97
N ILE A 672 21.07 9.78 18.15
CA ILE A 672 20.99 8.73 17.13
C ILE A 672 22.02 8.87 16.00
N SER A 673 22.65 10.04 15.85
CA SER A 673 23.73 10.23 14.88
C SER A 673 25.06 9.66 15.36
N GLY A 674 25.11 9.19 16.61
CA GLY A 674 26.31 8.68 17.27
C GLY A 674 27.17 9.78 17.89
N GLU A 675 26.72 11.04 17.89
CA GLU A 675 27.40 12.13 18.59
C GLU A 675 27.20 11.91 20.10
N THR A 676 28.32 11.78 20.83
CA THR A 676 28.30 11.62 22.29
C THR A 676 29.03 12.77 22.95
N GLN A 677 28.34 13.49 23.81
CA GLN A 677 28.95 14.48 24.70
C GLN A 677 29.02 13.85 26.09
N ARG A 678 30.23 13.49 26.53
CA ARG A 678 30.48 12.78 27.79
C ARG A 678 30.95 13.73 28.88
N ASP A 679 30.51 13.49 30.11
CA ASP A 679 30.84 14.28 31.31
C ASP A 679 30.78 15.80 31.07
N ILE A 680 29.64 16.26 30.57
CA ILE A 680 29.42 17.67 30.20
C ILE A 680 29.54 18.55 31.44
N SER A 681 30.66 19.27 31.55
CA SER A 681 30.93 20.23 32.64
C SER A 681 30.73 21.69 32.21
N HIS A 682 30.74 21.97 30.90
CA HIS A 682 30.48 23.29 30.37
C HIS A 682 28.97 23.61 30.42
N ASN A 683 28.58 24.69 31.11
CA ASN A 683 27.19 25.16 31.32
C ASN A 683 26.30 24.30 32.24
N VAL A 684 26.90 23.36 33.00
CA VAL A 684 26.23 22.56 34.02
C VAL A 684 26.96 22.71 35.35
N LEU A 685 26.23 23.08 36.40
CA LEU A 685 26.75 23.27 37.74
C LEU A 685 26.32 22.09 38.61
N LYS A 686 27.32 21.37 39.16
CA LYS A 686 27.13 20.38 40.22
C LYS A 686 27.35 21.07 41.58
N THR A 687 26.37 20.98 42.47
CA THR A 687 26.41 21.55 43.82
C THR A 687 26.33 20.44 44.85
N ARG A 688 27.30 20.36 45.75
CA ARG A 688 27.33 19.35 46.81
C ARG A 688 26.28 19.67 47.89
N LEU A 689 25.59 18.64 48.35
CA LEU A 689 24.52 18.75 49.34
C LEU A 689 24.86 17.91 50.57
N GLU A 690 24.56 18.46 51.75
CA GLU A 690 24.53 17.69 52.99
C GLU A 690 23.47 16.58 52.93
N PRO A 691 23.55 15.54 53.80
CA PRO A 691 22.48 14.55 53.96
C PRO A 691 21.10 15.15 54.27
N SER A 692 21.07 16.36 54.82
CA SER A 692 19.89 17.18 55.11
C SER A 692 19.24 17.81 53.86
N GLY A 693 19.92 17.77 52.71
CA GLY A 693 19.51 18.42 51.46
C GLY A 693 19.94 19.89 51.32
N LYS A 694 20.71 20.43 52.29
CA LYS A 694 21.21 21.81 52.24
C LYS A 694 22.50 21.91 51.42
N ALA A 695 22.62 22.95 50.59
CA ALA A 695 23.81 23.18 49.79
C ALA A 695 25.03 23.59 50.64
N ILE A 696 26.18 22.96 50.39
CA ILE A 696 27.43 23.26 51.07
C ILE A 696 28.05 24.54 50.47
N PRO A 697 28.31 25.61 51.25
CA PRO A 697 28.90 26.86 50.73
C PRO A 697 30.27 26.63 50.10
N GLY A 698 30.55 27.24 48.93
CA GLY A 698 31.85 27.13 48.24
C GLY A 698 32.07 25.87 47.40
N SER A 699 31.07 24.98 47.28
CA SER A 699 31.20 23.64 46.67
C SER A 699 30.92 23.55 45.16
N ARG A 700 30.91 24.66 44.41
CA ARG A 700 30.57 24.66 42.98
C ARG A 700 31.74 24.13 42.14
N SER A 701 31.53 23.03 41.42
CA SER A 701 32.59 22.33 40.67
C SER A 701 33.20 23.08 39.47
N ALA A 702 32.73 24.28 39.14
CA ALA A 702 33.31 25.11 38.07
C ALA A 702 34.66 25.76 38.45
N ASP A 703 35.02 25.78 39.74
CA ASP A 703 36.22 26.46 40.26
C ASP A 703 37.33 25.49 40.76
N LEU A 704 37.24 24.18 40.47
CA LEU A 704 38.23 23.17 40.93
C LEU A 704 39.60 23.23 40.22
N ARG A 705 39.85 24.22 39.36
CA ARG A 705 41.21 24.49 38.84
C ARG A 705 42.17 24.98 39.94
N ASN A 706 41.66 25.70 40.94
CA ASN A 706 42.50 26.39 41.92
C ASN A 706 43.19 25.48 42.96
N ASP A 707 42.74 24.25 43.15
CA ASP A 707 43.37 23.32 44.11
C ASP A 707 44.48 22.48 43.43
N VAL A 708 44.31 22.11 42.17
CA VAL A 708 45.33 21.37 41.38
C VAL A 708 46.55 22.25 41.13
N ASP A 709 46.35 23.54 40.85
CA ASP A 709 47.43 24.51 40.67
C ASP A 709 48.20 24.75 41.98
N LYS A 710 47.54 24.75 43.15
CA LYS A 710 48.22 24.84 44.46
C LYS A 710 49.10 23.64 44.81
N TYR A 711 48.74 22.43 44.37
CA TYR A 711 49.54 21.21 44.59
C TYR A 711 50.66 21.07 43.55
N ASN A 712 50.47 21.58 42.33
CA ASN A 712 51.51 21.64 41.30
C ASN A 712 52.57 22.71 41.61
N ASP A 713 52.18 23.86 42.18
CA ASP A 713 53.10 24.92 42.62
C ASP A 713 53.96 24.52 43.84
N ALA A 714 53.53 23.50 44.60
CA ALA A 714 54.24 22.99 45.77
C ALA A 714 55.32 21.94 45.43
N LYS A 715 55.44 21.49 44.18
CA LYS A 715 56.41 20.48 43.73
C LYS A 715 57.51 21.10 42.85
N SER A 716 58.72 20.51 42.87
CA SER A 716 59.85 20.97 42.04
C SER A 716 59.48 20.93 40.54
N PRO A 717 59.91 21.91 39.72
CA PRO A 717 59.63 21.94 38.29
C PRO A 717 60.13 20.72 37.50
N ASP A 718 61.03 19.91 38.07
CA ASP A 718 61.53 18.66 37.48
C ASP A 718 60.79 17.38 37.96
N TYR A 719 59.68 17.52 38.71
CA TYR A 719 58.92 16.37 39.21
C TYR A 719 58.09 15.70 38.09
N CYS A 720 58.40 14.44 37.82
CA CYS A 720 57.67 13.57 36.90
C CYS A 720 57.17 12.32 37.64
N GLY A 721 55.88 12.29 37.97
CA GLY A 721 55.27 11.16 38.68
C GLY A 721 55.09 9.93 37.78
N SER A 722 55.28 8.73 38.36
CA SER A 722 55.07 7.46 37.66
C SER A 722 53.59 7.23 37.38
N CYS A 723 53.26 6.78 36.18
CA CYS A 723 51.93 6.31 35.82
C CYS A 723 51.69 4.83 36.21
N TYR A 724 52.59 4.20 36.98
CA TYR A 724 52.49 2.83 37.50
C TYR A 724 52.07 1.78 36.46
N GLY A 725 52.64 1.88 35.25
CA GLY A 725 52.35 0.97 34.14
C GLY A 725 51.09 1.29 33.34
N GLY A 726 50.30 2.30 33.71
CA GLY A 726 49.18 2.83 32.92
C GLY A 726 49.65 3.51 31.62
N LEU A 727 48.71 3.79 30.71
CA LEU A 727 49.01 4.47 29.45
C LEU A 727 49.21 5.97 29.72
N ALA A 728 50.46 6.43 29.75
CA ALA A 728 50.81 7.79 30.13
C ALA A 728 50.21 8.84 29.16
N PRO A 729 49.84 10.04 29.66
CA PRO A 729 49.41 11.16 28.82
C PRO A 729 50.56 11.67 27.93
N ALA A 730 50.26 12.58 26.99
CA ALA A 730 51.25 13.10 26.04
C ALA A 730 52.48 13.77 26.69
N SER A 731 52.35 14.23 27.95
CA SER A 731 53.45 14.76 28.77
C SER A 731 54.40 13.69 29.33
N GLY A 732 54.05 12.39 29.22
CA GLY A 732 54.85 11.26 29.69
C GLY A 732 54.85 11.02 31.20
N CYS A 733 54.38 11.99 32.00
CA CYS A 733 54.36 11.96 33.45
C CYS A 733 52.91 12.02 33.99
N CYS A 734 52.63 11.30 35.08
CA CYS A 734 51.37 11.38 35.81
C CYS A 734 51.62 12.05 37.17
N ASN A 735 51.34 13.34 37.27
CA ASN A 735 51.69 14.17 38.40
C ASN A 735 50.59 14.24 39.47
N THR A 736 49.33 14.02 39.06
CA THR A 736 48.16 14.01 39.94
C THR A 736 47.53 12.63 40.08
N CYS A 737 46.77 12.41 41.16
CA CYS A 737 46.05 11.15 41.38
C CYS A 737 45.07 10.84 40.22
N GLU A 738 44.38 11.86 39.72
CA GLU A 738 43.42 11.71 38.62
C GLU A 738 44.11 11.39 37.29
N GLU A 739 45.34 11.87 37.06
CA GLU A 739 46.14 11.48 35.88
C GLU A 739 46.56 10.01 35.92
N VAL A 740 47.01 9.51 37.08
CA VAL A 740 47.33 8.08 37.25
C VAL A 740 46.08 7.22 37.03
N ARG A 741 44.95 7.63 37.60
CA ARG A 741 43.66 6.96 37.40
C ARG A 741 43.25 6.95 35.93
N THR A 742 43.38 8.07 35.23
CA THR A 742 43.08 8.17 33.79
C THR A 742 43.99 7.29 32.96
N ALA A 743 45.29 7.21 33.30
CA ALA A 743 46.24 6.34 32.64
C ALA A 743 45.91 4.85 32.83
N TYR A 744 45.42 4.45 34.00
CA TYR A 744 44.94 3.08 34.28
C TYR A 744 43.68 2.77 33.46
N ILE A 745 42.72 3.69 33.45
CA ILE A 745 41.46 3.57 32.69
C ILE A 745 41.75 3.43 31.18
N ASN A 746 42.64 4.25 30.63
CA ASN A 746 43.02 4.20 29.21
C ASN A 746 43.66 2.85 28.82
N LYS A 747 44.28 2.16 29.78
CA LYS A 747 44.84 0.82 29.61
C LYS A 747 43.83 -0.30 29.88
N GLY A 748 42.61 0.04 30.31
CA GLY A 748 41.56 -0.91 30.70
C GLY A 748 41.80 -1.59 32.05
N TRP A 749 42.61 -0.99 32.92
CA TRP A 749 42.91 -1.51 34.26
C TRP A 749 42.00 -0.88 35.31
N SER A 750 41.62 -1.68 36.32
CA SER A 750 40.81 -1.23 37.46
C SER A 750 41.67 -0.47 38.49
N PHE A 751 41.18 0.66 38.97
CA PHE A 751 41.82 1.51 39.98
C PHE A 751 41.40 1.10 41.40
N THR A 752 41.99 0.02 41.92
CA THR A 752 41.52 -0.65 43.15
C THR A 752 42.21 -0.21 44.45
N ASN A 753 43.46 0.26 44.40
CA ASN A 753 44.23 0.62 45.60
C ASN A 753 44.88 2.02 45.47
N PRO A 754 44.13 3.10 45.72
CA PRO A 754 44.63 4.48 45.67
C PRO A 754 45.71 4.73 46.74
N ASP A 755 45.66 4.04 47.88
CA ASP A 755 46.59 4.23 49.00
C ASP A 755 48.02 3.73 48.68
N ALA A 756 48.17 2.88 47.66
CA ALA A 756 49.45 2.43 47.13
C ALA A 756 50.09 3.41 46.13
N ILE A 757 49.36 4.46 45.72
CA ILE A 757 49.80 5.45 44.73
C ILE A 757 50.17 6.73 45.46
N GLU A 758 51.42 7.16 45.29
CA GLU A 758 51.99 8.30 46.02
C GLU A 758 51.19 9.59 45.80
N GLN A 759 50.79 9.85 44.55
CA GLN A 759 50.01 11.03 44.15
C GLN A 759 48.66 11.07 44.90
N CYS A 760 47.99 9.93 45.06
CA CYS A 760 46.69 9.83 45.72
C CYS A 760 46.77 9.94 47.24
N LYS A 761 47.82 9.37 47.84
CA LYS A 761 48.09 9.46 49.27
C LYS A 761 48.43 10.90 49.69
N ASN A 762 49.23 11.59 48.88
CA ASN A 762 49.64 12.97 49.15
C ASN A 762 48.49 13.97 48.94
N GLU A 763 47.57 13.69 48.02
CA GLU A 763 46.38 14.51 47.77
C GLU A 763 45.23 14.26 48.76
N GLY A 764 45.37 13.29 49.68
CA GLY A 764 44.33 12.89 50.63
C GLY A 764 43.07 12.36 49.93
N TRP A 765 43.25 11.67 48.80
CA TRP A 765 42.17 11.26 47.91
C TRP A 765 41.17 10.32 48.61
N SER A 766 41.68 9.30 49.31
CA SER A 766 40.86 8.31 50.03
C SER A 766 40.05 8.92 51.18
N ASP A 767 40.59 9.92 51.87
CA ASP A 767 39.89 10.61 52.97
C ASP A 767 38.77 11.52 52.43
N LYS A 768 39.04 12.26 51.34
CA LYS A 768 38.02 13.06 50.64
C LYS A 768 36.86 12.23 50.10
N LEU A 769 37.12 11.01 49.65
CA LEU A 769 36.11 10.04 49.18
C LEU A 769 35.20 9.57 50.31
N LYS A 770 35.76 9.31 51.50
CA LYS A 770 35.02 8.90 52.70
C LYS A 770 34.17 10.04 53.27
N GLU A 771 34.70 11.26 53.30
CA GLU A 771 33.94 12.45 53.72
C GLU A 771 32.73 12.72 52.81
N GLN A 772 32.90 12.52 51.49
CA GLN A 772 31.85 12.76 50.50
C GLN A 772 30.88 11.58 50.32
N ALA A 773 31.09 10.44 50.98
CA ALA A 773 30.30 9.22 50.78
C ALA A 773 28.82 9.38 51.21
N ASN A 774 28.52 10.26 52.16
CA ASN A 774 27.16 10.50 52.64
C ASN A 774 26.49 11.74 52.04
N GLU A 775 27.13 12.39 51.07
CA GLU A 775 26.63 13.61 50.44
C GLU A 775 25.66 13.34 49.29
N GLY A 776 24.83 14.35 48.99
CA GLY A 776 24.00 14.41 47.79
C GLY A 776 24.57 15.37 46.74
N CYS A 777 23.96 15.37 45.57
CA CYS A 777 24.31 16.25 44.47
C CYS A 777 23.09 16.90 43.83
N ASN A 778 23.12 18.22 43.65
CA ASN A 778 22.22 18.92 42.74
C ASN A 778 22.95 19.21 41.41
N ILE A 779 22.33 18.83 40.29
CA ILE A 779 22.80 19.13 38.94
C ILE A 779 21.83 20.10 38.30
N ALA A 780 22.30 21.31 38.01
CA ALA A 780 21.51 22.36 37.36
C ALA A 780 22.28 22.99 36.20
N GLY A 781 21.65 23.12 35.03
CA GLY A 781 22.31 23.68 33.85
C GLY A 781 21.45 23.74 32.60
N ARG A 782 22.07 24.23 31.52
CA ARG A 782 21.49 24.24 30.17
C ARG A 782 22.37 23.41 29.24
N LEU A 783 21.78 22.38 28.65
CA LEU A 783 22.42 21.47 27.72
C LEU A 783 22.00 21.84 26.30
N ARG A 784 22.97 22.00 25.40
CA ARG A 784 22.68 22.26 23.98
C ARG A 784 22.81 20.94 23.21
N VAL A 785 21.68 20.39 22.82
CA VAL A 785 21.57 19.08 22.14
C VAL A 785 21.11 19.27 20.70
N ASN A 786 21.38 18.30 19.83
CA ASN A 786 20.83 18.32 18.48
C ASN A 786 19.30 18.06 18.55
N LYS A 787 18.51 18.74 17.72
CA LYS A 787 17.05 18.52 17.60
C LYS A 787 16.77 17.24 16.81
N VAL A 788 17.23 16.11 17.35
CA VAL A 788 17.04 14.74 16.87
C VAL A 788 16.75 13.83 18.06
N ILE A 789 16.46 12.56 17.82
CA ILE A 789 16.24 11.59 18.88
C ILE A 789 17.53 11.42 19.70
N GLY A 790 17.42 11.48 21.02
CA GLY A 790 18.57 11.36 21.91
C GLY A 790 18.21 10.90 23.31
N ASN A 791 19.25 10.64 24.10
CA ASN A 791 19.15 10.22 25.48
C ASN A 791 20.11 11.08 26.32
N ILE A 792 19.61 11.57 27.45
CA ILE A 792 20.40 12.18 28.52
C ILE A 792 20.42 11.19 29.68
N HIS A 793 21.58 10.66 30.03
CA HIS A 793 21.69 9.72 31.15
C HIS A 793 22.56 10.25 32.28
N LEU A 794 22.03 10.07 33.49
CA LEU A 794 22.66 10.39 34.77
C LEU A 794 22.98 9.08 35.47
N SER A 795 24.26 8.71 35.53
CA SER A 795 24.68 7.37 35.93
C SER A 795 25.90 7.40 36.88
N PRO A 796 26.16 6.31 37.62
CA PRO A 796 27.32 6.21 38.49
C PRO A 796 28.59 5.91 37.68
N GLY A 797 29.58 6.79 37.77
CA GLY A 797 30.91 6.63 37.17
C GLY A 797 31.07 7.28 35.78
N LYS A 798 32.32 7.51 35.37
CA LYS A 798 32.67 8.01 34.02
C LYS A 798 32.52 6.88 32.99
N SER A 799 31.83 7.13 31.88
CA SER A 799 31.56 6.14 30.84
C SER A 799 32.78 5.93 29.91
N PHE A 800 33.50 4.82 30.09
CA PHE A 800 34.60 4.40 29.19
C PHE A 800 34.14 3.25 28.29
N GLN A 801 34.48 3.33 27.01
CA GLN A 801 34.10 2.35 26.00
C GLN A 801 35.39 1.76 25.42
N SER A 802 35.72 0.52 25.79
CA SER A 802 36.72 -0.29 25.08
C SER A 802 36.04 -1.52 24.50
N SER A 803 36.41 -1.82 23.26
CA SER A 803 36.00 -2.93 22.40
C SER A 803 35.29 -4.06 23.14
N ALA A 804 33.96 -4.02 23.09
CA ALA A 804 33.00 -5.07 23.48
C ALA A 804 32.53 -5.21 24.95
N ARG A 805 32.95 -4.40 25.95
CA ARG A 805 32.27 -4.38 27.29
C ARG A 805 32.30 -3.01 27.97
N ASN A 806 31.13 -2.53 28.43
CA ASN A 806 31.05 -1.40 29.36
C ASN A 806 31.44 -1.89 30.77
N ILE A 807 32.62 -1.52 31.26
CA ILE A 807 33.06 -1.84 32.63
C ILE A 807 32.76 -0.61 33.49
N TYR A 808 31.79 -0.74 34.40
CA TYR A 808 31.53 0.26 35.43
C TYR A 808 32.36 -0.11 36.66
N GLU A 809 33.47 0.60 36.87
CA GLU A 809 34.19 0.51 38.14
C GLU A 809 33.52 1.45 39.15
N LEU A 810 32.51 0.94 39.86
CA LEU A 810 32.15 1.50 41.16
C LEU A 810 33.39 1.38 42.05
N VAL A 811 33.92 2.51 42.51
CA VAL A 811 35.09 2.56 43.38
C VAL A 811 34.88 1.56 44.53
N PRO A 812 35.78 0.58 44.75
CA PRO A 812 35.59 -0.49 45.74
C PRO A 812 35.26 0.00 47.15
N TYR A 813 35.74 1.20 47.52
CA TYR A 813 35.49 1.85 48.82
C TYR A 813 34.02 2.15 49.13
N LEU A 814 33.10 2.06 48.16
CA LEU A 814 31.66 2.23 48.41
C LEU A 814 30.91 0.90 48.63
N ARG A 815 31.59 -0.26 48.53
CA ARG A 815 30.97 -1.57 48.75
C ARG A 815 30.96 -2.01 50.22
N ASP A 816 31.95 -1.62 51.02
CA ASP A 816 32.17 -2.17 52.37
C ASP A 816 31.78 -1.23 53.53
N ASP A 817 31.41 0.03 53.29
CA ASP A 817 31.19 1.04 54.36
C ASP A 817 29.73 1.13 54.87
N GLY A 818 28.84 0.21 54.52
CA GLY A 818 27.45 0.20 55.03
C GLY A 818 26.54 1.34 54.53
N ASN A 819 27.06 2.28 53.73
CA ASN A 819 26.29 3.36 53.10
C ASN A 819 25.58 2.87 51.84
N LYS A 820 24.25 2.77 51.88
CA LYS A 820 23.43 2.37 50.73
C LYS A 820 23.14 3.59 49.86
N HIS A 821 23.90 3.76 48.77
CA HIS A 821 23.54 4.70 47.72
C HIS A 821 22.25 4.25 47.02
N ASP A 822 21.37 5.19 46.72
CA ASP A 822 20.21 4.96 45.86
C ASP A 822 20.05 6.12 44.87
N PHE A 823 19.40 5.85 43.74
CA PHE A 823 19.14 6.83 42.68
C PHE A 823 17.81 7.58 42.89
N SER A 824 17.34 7.69 44.13
CA SER A 824 16.21 8.57 44.44
C SER A 824 16.57 9.98 44.01
N HIS A 825 15.62 10.70 43.41
CA HIS A 825 15.88 12.05 42.92
C HIS A 825 14.61 12.90 42.89
N THR A 826 14.81 14.21 42.88
CA THR A 826 13.75 15.21 42.70
C THR A 826 14.05 16.02 41.45
N ILE A 827 13.11 16.04 40.51
CA ILE A 827 13.18 16.85 39.31
C ILE A 827 12.51 18.19 39.64
N HIS A 828 13.32 19.24 39.81
CA HIS A 828 12.80 20.57 40.11
C HIS A 828 12.34 21.28 38.85
N GLN A 829 13.11 21.13 37.76
CA GLN A 829 12.77 21.75 36.49
C GLN A 829 13.32 20.92 35.33
N LEU A 830 12.46 20.62 34.36
CA LEU A 830 12.87 20.07 33.08
C LEU A 830 12.08 20.73 31.94
N SER A 831 12.75 21.48 31.08
CA SER A 831 12.10 22.15 29.95
C SER A 831 12.95 22.18 28.70
N PHE A 832 12.29 22.10 27.55
CA PHE A 832 12.90 22.27 26.23
C PHE A 832 12.65 23.71 25.75
N GLU A 833 13.70 24.52 25.73
CA GLU A 833 13.65 25.94 25.38
C GLU A 833 14.06 26.14 23.91
N GLY A 834 13.39 27.05 23.21
CA GLY A 834 13.82 27.51 21.88
C GLY A 834 14.90 28.59 21.97
N ASP A 835 15.70 28.78 20.90
CA ASP A 835 16.74 29.82 20.88
C ASP A 835 16.15 31.25 21.06
N ASP A 836 14.89 31.46 20.66
CA ASP A 836 14.15 32.72 20.85
C ASP A 836 13.79 33.04 22.31
N GLU A 837 13.75 32.05 23.20
CA GLU A 837 13.40 32.22 24.61
C GLU A 837 14.57 32.74 25.47
N TYR A 838 15.74 32.93 24.86
CA TYR A 838 16.86 33.65 25.47
C TYR A 838 16.62 35.16 25.56
N ASP A 839 15.75 35.73 24.70
CA ASP A 839 15.33 37.13 24.79
C ASP A 839 14.23 37.30 25.85
N PHE A 840 14.52 38.09 26.88
CA PHE A 840 13.61 38.38 27.99
C PHE A 840 12.23 38.88 27.53
N ARG A 841 12.16 39.68 26.46
CA ARG A 841 10.89 40.22 25.94
C ARG A 841 10.06 39.13 25.25
N LYS A 842 10.68 38.30 24.42
CA LYS A 842 9.99 37.18 23.74
C LYS A 842 9.57 36.10 24.73
N ALA A 843 10.41 35.81 25.73
CA ALA A 843 10.10 34.86 26.80
C ALA A 843 8.92 35.27 27.68
N LYS A 844 8.65 36.58 27.84
CA LYS A 844 7.45 37.07 28.55
C LYS A 844 6.17 36.80 27.75
N ILE A 845 6.18 37.11 26.45
CA ILE A 845 5.04 36.89 25.55
C ILE A 845 4.74 35.39 25.42
N GLY A 846 5.78 34.56 25.26
CA GLY A 846 5.63 33.10 25.22
C GLY A 846 4.99 32.52 26.48
N ARG A 847 5.34 33.06 27.66
CA ARG A 847 4.72 32.67 28.94
C ARG A 847 3.26 33.09 29.06
N GLU A 848 2.92 34.32 28.67
CA GLU A 848 1.52 34.80 28.67
C GLU A 848 0.63 34.00 27.71
N MET A 849 1.16 33.59 26.54
CA MET A 849 0.45 32.73 25.59
C MET A 849 0.27 31.31 26.12
N LYS A 850 1.30 30.72 26.75
CA LYS A 850 1.18 29.41 27.42
C LYS A 850 0.15 29.43 28.56
N ALA A 851 0.10 30.52 29.34
CA ALA A 851 -0.89 30.71 30.41
C ALA A 851 -2.33 30.72 29.88
N ARG A 852 -2.60 31.43 28.77
CA ARG A 852 -3.93 31.45 28.13
C ARG A 852 -4.40 30.07 27.65
N LEU A 853 -3.46 29.18 27.35
CA LEU A 853 -3.71 27.79 26.91
C LEU A 853 -3.72 26.79 28.07
N GLY A 854 -3.51 27.23 29.32
CA GLY A 854 -3.45 26.36 30.49
C GLY A 854 -2.17 25.51 30.60
N LEU A 855 -1.08 25.93 29.95
CA LEU A 855 0.18 25.17 29.81
C LEU A 855 1.30 25.72 30.72
N GLU A 856 0.98 26.13 31.95
CA GLU A 856 1.91 26.86 32.82
C GLU A 856 2.99 25.98 33.47
N LYS A 857 2.73 24.68 33.66
CA LYS A 857 3.64 23.75 34.35
C LYS A 857 4.05 22.58 33.44
N ASN A 858 5.34 22.25 33.39
CA ASN A 858 5.78 21.08 32.61
C ASN A 858 5.49 19.76 33.36
N PRO A 859 5.31 18.64 32.65
CA PRO A 859 4.89 17.38 33.27
C PRO A 859 5.82 16.79 34.34
N LEU A 860 7.13 17.08 34.30
CA LEU A 860 8.11 16.56 35.28
C LEU A 860 8.56 17.62 36.30
N ASP A 861 7.96 18.81 36.31
CA ASP A 861 8.34 19.85 37.26
C ASP A 861 7.83 19.49 38.68
N ASP A 862 8.73 19.57 39.66
CA ASP A 862 8.53 19.22 41.07
C ASP A 862 8.15 17.74 41.33
N THR A 863 8.59 16.80 40.51
CA THR A 863 8.34 15.36 40.76
C THR A 863 9.41 14.74 41.65
N LEU A 864 8.98 13.86 42.56
CA LEU A 864 9.85 13.16 43.52
C LEU A 864 9.78 11.65 43.28
N HIS A 865 10.92 11.03 43.00
CA HIS A 865 11.07 9.59 42.76
C HIS A 865 11.98 8.98 43.82
N ARG A 866 11.49 7.96 44.53
CA ARG A 866 12.18 7.35 45.67
C ARG A 866 12.36 5.84 45.48
N THR A 867 13.54 5.35 45.82
CA THR A 867 13.84 3.92 45.88
C THR A 867 14.78 3.64 47.05
N SER A 868 14.68 2.45 47.64
CA SER A 868 15.59 1.98 48.70
C SER A 868 16.66 1.01 48.16
N LYS A 869 16.64 0.73 46.86
CA LYS A 869 17.51 -0.23 46.19
C LYS A 869 18.61 0.52 45.42
N ALA A 870 19.86 0.07 45.57
CA ALA A 870 21.02 0.70 44.92
C ALA A 870 21.11 0.41 43.41
N GLN A 871 20.61 -0.74 42.99
CA GLN A 871 20.61 -1.20 41.59
C GLN A 871 19.24 -0.91 40.96
N TYR A 872 18.86 0.36 40.88
CA TYR A 872 17.56 0.79 40.38
C TYR A 872 17.70 1.77 39.20
N MET A 873 16.86 1.59 38.18
CA MET A 873 16.90 2.36 36.94
C MET A 873 15.57 3.10 36.74
N PHE A 874 15.64 4.41 36.60
CA PHE A 874 14.53 5.28 36.22
C PHE A 874 14.66 5.68 34.75
N GLN A 875 13.62 5.43 33.96
CA GLN A 875 13.58 5.78 32.54
C GLN A 875 12.39 6.69 32.25
N TYR A 876 12.66 7.88 31.74
CA TYR A 876 11.68 8.84 31.27
C TYR A 876 11.74 8.90 29.75
N PHE A 877 10.63 8.59 29.08
CA PHE A 877 10.45 8.77 27.65
C PHE A 877 9.68 10.07 27.42
N LEU A 878 10.37 11.06 26.86
CA LEU A 878 9.91 12.42 26.63
C LEU A 878 9.60 12.59 25.15
N LYS A 879 8.34 12.83 24.80
CA LYS A 879 7.97 13.17 23.43
C LYS A 879 7.85 14.68 23.31
N VAL A 880 8.84 15.29 22.66
CA VAL A 880 8.97 16.76 22.54
C VAL A 880 8.28 17.23 21.27
N VAL A 881 7.36 18.19 21.38
CA VAL A 881 6.59 18.77 20.28
C VAL A 881 6.96 20.23 20.11
N SER A 882 7.41 20.60 18.92
CA SER A 882 7.69 21.99 18.58
C SER A 882 6.41 22.81 18.59
N THR A 883 6.44 23.99 19.19
CA THR A 883 5.30 24.91 19.30
C THR A 883 5.69 26.30 18.84
N GLN A 884 4.89 26.91 17.97
CA GLN A 884 5.10 28.25 17.46
C GLN A 884 3.91 29.12 17.81
N PHE A 885 4.14 30.26 18.47
CA PHE A 885 3.12 31.26 18.74
C PHE A 885 3.24 32.41 17.74
N ARG A 886 2.14 32.70 17.03
CA ARG A 886 2.02 33.81 16.09
C ARG A 886 1.00 34.80 16.63
N THR A 887 1.50 35.99 16.98
CA THR A 887 0.67 37.10 17.46
C THR A 887 0.02 37.83 16.29
N ILE A 888 -1.07 38.55 16.55
CA ILE A 888 -1.74 39.41 15.56
C ILE A 888 -0.83 40.52 14.99
N ASP A 889 0.21 40.90 15.74
CA ASP A 889 1.24 41.87 15.34
C ASP A 889 2.31 41.25 14.41
N GLY A 890 2.16 39.99 14.01
CA GLY A 890 3.09 39.28 13.13
C GLY A 890 4.36 38.77 13.81
N LYS A 891 4.50 38.90 15.15
CA LYS A 891 5.65 38.34 15.88
C LYS A 891 5.48 36.85 16.06
N THR A 892 6.57 36.12 15.82
CA THR A 892 6.65 34.66 15.91
C THR A 892 7.60 34.25 17.03
N ILE A 893 7.17 33.33 17.89
CA ILE A 893 7.95 32.82 19.03
C ILE A 893 8.00 31.30 18.96
N HIS A 894 9.20 30.74 18.93
CA HIS A 894 9.42 29.30 18.95
C HIS A 894 9.60 28.81 20.39
N SER A 895 8.90 27.73 20.71
CA SER A 895 8.92 27.07 22.01
C SER A 895 8.74 25.57 21.83
N HIS A 896 8.89 24.79 22.88
CA HIS A 896 8.66 23.36 22.83
C HIS A 896 7.80 22.93 24.03
N GLN A 897 7.01 21.90 23.80
CA GLN A 897 6.22 21.21 24.81
C GLN A 897 6.69 19.76 24.84
N TYR A 898 6.43 19.03 25.92
CA TYR A 898 6.68 17.59 25.91
C TYR A 898 5.66 16.85 26.75
N SER A 899 5.45 15.57 26.42
CA SER A 899 4.74 14.62 27.26
C SER A 899 5.71 13.57 27.78
N VAL A 900 5.45 13.02 28.98
CA VAL A 900 6.32 12.02 29.62
C VAL A 900 5.62 10.69 29.79
N THR A 901 6.36 9.60 29.56
CA THR A 901 6.04 8.25 30.03
C THR A 901 7.19 7.75 30.89
N GLN A 902 6.89 7.21 32.07
CA GLN A 902 7.91 6.78 33.03
C GLN A 902 7.92 5.26 33.18
N TYR A 903 9.11 4.69 33.28
CA TYR A 903 9.35 3.28 33.57
C TYR A 903 10.41 3.15 34.65
N GLU A 904 10.16 2.25 35.58
CA GLU A 904 11.06 1.98 36.70
C GLU A 904 11.42 0.50 36.69
N ARG A 905 12.71 0.20 36.86
CA ARG A 905 13.22 -1.18 36.84
C ARG A 905 14.20 -1.41 37.97
N ASP A 906 13.94 -2.46 38.74
CA ASP A 906 14.92 -3.02 39.66
C ASP A 906 15.87 -3.96 38.91
N LEU A 907 17.17 -3.75 39.08
CA LEU A 907 18.22 -4.54 38.45
C LEU A 907 18.83 -5.59 39.40
N ALA A 908 18.39 -5.61 40.67
CA ALA A 908 18.87 -6.58 41.67
C ALA A 908 18.22 -7.98 41.52
N GLU A 909 16.99 -8.05 41.04
CA GLU A 909 16.27 -9.32 40.81
C GLU A 909 16.45 -9.76 39.35
N GLY A 910 17.32 -10.75 39.13
CA GLY A 910 17.50 -11.34 37.81
C GLY A 910 16.19 -11.96 37.30
N GLY A 911 15.68 -11.45 36.18
CA GLY A 911 14.77 -12.13 35.24
C GLY A 911 13.40 -12.64 35.71
N LEU A 912 13.03 -12.55 36.99
CA LEU A 912 11.85 -13.24 37.55
C LEU A 912 11.02 -12.39 38.55
N GLY A 913 11.02 -11.06 38.42
CA GLY A 913 10.17 -10.18 39.23
C GLY A 913 8.89 -9.75 38.48
N ASP A 914 7.72 -10.17 38.97
CA ASP A 914 6.40 -9.70 38.50
C ASP A 914 6.21 -8.23 38.89
N THR A 915 5.94 -7.37 37.90
CA THR A 915 5.38 -6.03 38.17
C THR A 915 3.85 -6.12 38.16
N PRO A 916 3.12 -5.32 38.97
CA PRO A 916 1.67 -5.46 39.15
C PRO A 916 0.80 -5.13 37.91
N GLN A 917 1.41 -4.88 36.75
CA GLN A 917 0.74 -4.34 35.56
C GLN A 917 0.86 -5.21 34.29
N GLY A 918 1.28 -6.47 34.41
CA GLY A 918 0.93 -7.52 33.43
C GLY A 918 1.33 -7.26 31.97
N VAL A 919 2.58 -6.86 31.72
CA VAL A 919 3.15 -6.84 30.37
C VAL A 919 4.38 -7.75 30.35
N HIS A 920 4.28 -8.90 29.66
CA HIS A 920 5.43 -9.77 29.40
C HIS A 920 6.33 -9.13 28.33
N LEU A 921 7.56 -8.77 28.72
CA LEU A 921 8.64 -8.42 27.80
C LEU A 921 9.79 -9.41 28.02
N GLN A 922 10.13 -10.14 26.96
CA GLN A 922 11.28 -11.04 26.91
C GLN A 922 12.43 -10.30 26.22
N HIS A 923 13.44 -9.81 26.95
CA HIS A 923 14.80 -9.60 26.43
C HIS A 923 15.84 -9.67 27.55
N GLY A 924 16.89 -10.46 27.32
CA GLY A 924 18.11 -10.46 28.11
C GLY A 924 18.99 -9.22 27.86
N VAL A 925 20.06 -9.14 28.65
CA VAL A 925 21.15 -8.13 28.67
C VAL A 925 21.00 -7.05 29.76
N SER A 926 22.12 -6.90 30.51
CA SER A 926 22.44 -5.99 31.61
C SER A 926 21.92 -4.55 31.45
N GLY A 927 21.31 -4.00 32.50
CA GLY A 927 21.03 -2.56 32.66
C GLY A 927 21.98 -1.90 33.65
N ILE A 928 21.99 -0.56 33.73
CA ILE A 928 22.84 0.22 34.65
C ILE A 928 21.93 1.07 35.54
N PRO A 929 22.18 1.15 36.86
CA PRO A 929 21.40 2.03 37.73
C PRO A 929 21.62 3.49 37.36
N GLY A 930 20.57 4.31 37.43
CA GLY A 930 20.64 5.70 36.98
C GLY A 930 19.28 6.28 36.61
N ALA A 931 19.29 7.56 36.22
CA ALA A 931 18.13 8.25 35.66
C ALA A 931 18.37 8.57 34.18
N PHE A 932 17.49 8.10 33.30
CA PHE A 932 17.63 8.16 31.85
C PHE A 932 16.46 8.95 31.26
N PHE A 933 16.75 10.06 30.58
CA PHE A 933 15.78 10.90 29.87
C PHE A 933 15.94 10.68 28.37
N ASN A 934 15.16 9.75 27.83
CA ASN A 934 15.05 9.49 26.40
C ASN A 934 14.12 10.54 25.81
N PHE A 935 14.59 11.41 24.91
CA PHE A 935 13.75 12.39 24.25
C PHE A 935 13.65 12.13 22.75
N GLU A 936 12.42 12.21 22.24
CA GLU A 936 12.08 12.05 20.83
C GLU A 936 11.42 13.34 20.34
N ILE A 937 11.96 13.91 19.26
CA ILE A 937 11.38 15.11 18.64
C ILE A 937 10.24 14.70 17.70
N SER A 938 9.03 15.18 17.98
CA SER A 938 7.85 14.99 17.14
C SER A 938 8.01 15.76 15.82
N PRO A 939 7.66 15.16 14.66
CA PRO A 939 7.69 15.85 13.36
C PRO A 939 6.57 16.90 13.20
N ILE A 940 5.78 17.12 14.26
CA ILE A 940 4.65 18.05 14.27
C ILE A 940 5.07 19.35 14.94
N LEU A 941 4.85 20.45 14.22
CA LEU A 941 4.88 21.82 14.70
C LEU A 941 3.45 22.29 15.00
N VAL A 942 3.17 22.55 16.27
CA VAL A 942 1.90 23.14 16.70
C VAL A 942 2.00 24.66 16.54
N VAL A 943 1.28 25.23 15.59
CA VAL A 943 1.25 26.68 15.36
C VAL A 943 -0.05 27.25 15.92
N HIS A 944 0.07 28.01 17.01
CA HIS A 944 -1.03 28.80 17.57
C HIS A 944 -1.00 30.19 16.95
N THR A 945 -2.02 30.53 16.17
CA THR A 945 -2.13 31.82 15.50
C THR A 945 -3.30 32.60 16.06
N ASP A 946 -3.06 33.82 16.54
CA ASP A 946 -4.13 34.74 16.90
C ASP A 946 -4.75 35.32 15.62
N THR A 947 -6.01 34.99 15.38
CA THR A 947 -6.80 35.44 14.25
C THR A 947 -7.99 36.28 14.72
N ARG A 948 -8.52 37.07 13.78
CA ARG A 948 -9.75 37.83 13.96
C ARG A 948 -10.59 37.70 12.70
N GLN A 949 -11.91 37.63 12.84
CA GLN A 949 -12.81 37.57 11.70
C GLN A 949 -12.63 38.78 10.79
N SER A 950 -12.74 38.55 9.48
CA SER A 950 -12.65 39.62 8.48
C SER A 950 -13.90 40.50 8.50
N PHE A 951 -13.74 41.77 8.15
CA PHE A 951 -14.89 42.68 8.01
C PHE A 951 -15.88 42.19 6.94
N ALA A 952 -15.39 41.56 5.87
CA ALA A 952 -16.24 40.96 4.84
C ALA A 952 -17.14 39.85 5.40
N HIS A 953 -16.59 38.97 6.25
CA HIS A 953 -17.35 37.91 6.90
C HIS A 953 -18.49 38.48 7.77
N PHE A 954 -18.19 39.52 8.56
CA PHE A 954 -19.20 40.24 9.34
C PHE A 954 -20.33 40.81 8.47
N VAL A 955 -20.00 41.43 7.34
CA VAL A 955 -21.00 41.98 6.40
C VAL A 955 -21.86 40.89 5.78
N THR A 956 -21.25 39.79 5.31
CA THR A 956 -22.00 38.67 4.72
C THR A 956 -22.89 37.97 5.73
N SER A 957 -22.42 37.78 6.97
CA SER A 957 -23.20 37.19 8.06
C SER A 957 -24.39 38.07 8.43
N THR A 958 -24.16 39.39 8.52
CA THR A 958 -25.24 40.37 8.75
C THR A 958 -26.30 40.32 7.64
N CYS A 959 -25.90 40.24 6.37
CA CYS A 959 -26.83 40.10 5.25
C CYS A 959 -27.63 38.79 5.31
N ALA A 960 -27.00 37.69 5.71
CA ALA A 960 -27.66 36.39 5.89
C ALA A 960 -28.66 36.40 7.05
N ILE A 961 -28.33 37.04 8.17
CA ILE A 961 -29.26 37.24 9.30
C ILE A 961 -30.49 38.02 8.83
N VAL A 962 -30.31 39.13 8.11
CA VAL A 962 -31.42 39.93 7.57
C VAL A 962 -32.28 39.12 6.61
N GLY A 963 -31.67 38.45 5.63
CA GLY A 963 -32.41 37.65 4.63
C GLY A 963 -33.13 36.44 5.23
N GLY A 964 -32.49 35.74 6.17
CA GLY A 964 -33.05 34.58 6.86
C GLY A 964 -34.26 34.93 7.72
N VAL A 965 -34.16 35.99 8.53
CA VAL A 965 -35.28 36.43 9.38
C VAL A 965 -36.48 36.88 8.54
N LEU A 966 -36.24 37.63 7.44
CA LEU A 966 -37.33 38.06 6.54
C LEU A 966 -38.02 36.88 5.84
N THR A 967 -37.26 35.86 5.44
CA THR A 967 -37.82 34.65 4.81
C THR A 967 -38.69 33.87 5.79
N VAL A 968 -38.23 33.66 7.01
CA VAL A 968 -39.01 32.98 8.06
C VAL A 968 -40.26 33.77 8.43
N ALA A 969 -40.16 35.09 8.54
CA ALA A 969 -41.31 35.96 8.80
C ALA A 969 -42.36 35.87 7.68
N SER A 970 -41.94 35.79 6.41
CA SER A 970 -42.85 35.64 5.25
C SER A 970 -43.58 34.28 5.23
N LEU A 971 -42.90 33.20 5.65
CA LEU A 971 -43.51 31.88 5.80
C LEU A 971 -44.53 31.87 6.93
N LEU A 972 -44.19 32.45 8.07
CA LEU A 972 -45.11 32.57 9.22
C LEU A 972 -46.34 33.41 8.88
N ASP A 973 -46.18 34.53 8.18
CA ASP A 973 -47.32 35.34 7.73
C ASP A 973 -48.22 34.57 6.76
N SER A 974 -47.63 33.79 5.84
CA SER A 974 -48.38 32.94 4.91
C SER A 974 -49.20 31.86 5.62
N VAL A 975 -48.63 31.21 6.65
CA VAL A 975 -49.32 30.20 7.46
C VAL A 975 -50.42 30.83 8.32
N LEU A 976 -50.15 31.97 8.94
CA LEU A 976 -51.13 32.71 9.77
C LEU A 976 -52.30 33.24 8.92
N PHE A 977 -52.02 33.70 7.70
CA PHE A 977 -53.04 34.13 6.75
C PHE A 977 -53.90 32.95 6.28
N ALA A 978 -53.28 31.81 5.95
CA ALA A 978 -53.99 30.59 5.53
C ALA A 978 -54.88 30.02 6.64
N THR A 979 -54.39 29.98 7.88
CA THR A 979 -55.15 29.51 9.06
C THR A 979 -56.29 30.45 9.43
N SER A 980 -56.09 31.78 9.38
CA SER A 980 -57.17 32.76 9.57
C SER A 980 -58.30 32.59 8.55
N ARG A 981 -57.96 32.33 7.29
CA ARG A 981 -58.93 32.10 6.21
C ARG A 981 -59.67 30.77 6.38
N ALA A 982 -58.99 29.71 6.81
CA ALA A 982 -59.59 28.42 7.11
C ALA A 982 -60.60 28.51 8.27
N LEU A 983 -60.23 29.20 9.36
CA LEU A 983 -61.11 29.41 10.53
C LEU A 983 -62.34 30.26 10.18
N LYS A 984 -62.19 31.31 9.37
CA LYS A 984 -63.35 32.08 8.86
C LYS A 984 -64.30 31.25 8.01
N LYS A 985 -63.78 30.33 7.18
CA LYS A 985 -64.59 29.45 6.32
C LYS A 985 -65.38 28.43 7.14
N GLN A 986 -64.82 27.96 8.26
CA GLN A 986 -65.47 27.03 9.19
C GLN A 986 -66.57 27.71 10.02
N ALA A 987 -66.41 29.00 10.36
CA ALA A 987 -67.43 29.79 11.06
C ALA A 987 -68.66 30.15 10.19
N THR A 988 -68.53 30.21 8.86
CA THR A 988 -69.63 30.50 7.93
C THR A 988 -70.40 29.26 7.44
N GLY A 989 -69.96 28.04 7.78
CA GLY A 989 -70.57 26.78 7.34
C GLY A 989 -71.68 26.22 8.24
N VAL A 990 -72.03 26.89 9.34
CA VAL A 990 -73.10 26.46 10.26
C VAL A 990 -74.21 27.52 10.27
N LYS A 991 -74.97 27.58 9.17
CA LYS A 991 -76.33 28.14 9.07
C LYS A 991 -76.76 28.06 7.60
N VAL A 992 -77.51 27.01 7.24
CA VAL A 992 -78.76 27.07 6.45
C VAL A 992 -79.41 25.67 6.56
N MET A 993 -80.69 25.72 6.89
CA MET A 993 -81.68 24.64 6.95
C MET A 993 -82.22 24.36 5.55
#